data_AF-A0A8X7PPY9-F1
#
_entry.id   AF-A0A8X7PPY9-F1
#
_cell.length_a   1.000
_cell.length_b   1.000
_cell.length_c   1.000
_cell.angle_alpha   90.00
_cell.angle_beta   90.00
_cell.angle_gamma   90.00
#
_symmetry.space_group_name_H-M   'P 1'
#
loop_
_entity.id
_entity.type
_entity.pdbx_description
1 polymer ?
#
loop_
_entity_poly.entity_id
_entity_poly.type
_entity_poly.pdbx_seq_one_letter_code
_entity_poly.pdbx_strand_id
1 'polypeptide(L)'
;MNSTRSISSLNEDIIVEQILRTHDPDGRWIDSKTLLQEVEAILSFVLETDVSKPLPTENCMTNIEVFDSKETLPYAISRISVQMLCPCTGENEIHTRTMFLFDLLKEYRWDAKAVLVLGALAATYGGLLLPIHLGSNDPVAASIATLNQLPMERTKFRPWLNSLSLLIKVLVDVTKCITEFERLPFKQAKLDSNLVGETMSKIRLATYWVVKSALACLQQIPYFKQPQQATESRSAAGEISSLGYQLRSMHTGLSKQVEECSTQIEEKIYQRLRNINTETHQDNQEVLQLLFSLQDDLRLQQYSRQVAITDLKEKVILLLLSKPELLPTEPFHFLLQQLYDHPSNTNTEILWIPIPTSQKWTEEEKQTFNFSSNSLPCISVKRPWLMSSTVLNFLRTEWPYRDGETMVAVMDTNGKVVNMNAMDMVLIWGGKAYPFTASKEDELWEEDHTLSLQLMLDGIHPEFNTWQGREICLLGSDDSNWVDEIKSLARKLQNLGFEFELIDLSKRTVDSTEESSIQELFWLRLESVKRSKLKRIESSNPDRVFEEVTELLEFDYGEHKGWAVIGNGSTAEKEKEKIVGKKLTERMRRIVRWGEHAAGMSFAEAIRIAEEEPCEESHTVVVPFEEGSRVVTCEKCRRPMKKFVAYQWDAKAVLVLGALAATYGGLLLPIHLGSNDPVAASIATLNQLPMERTKFRPWLNSLSLLIKVLVDVTKCITEFERLPFKQAKLDSNLVGETMSKIRLATYWVVKSALACLQQIPYFKQPQQATESRSAAGEISSLGYQLRSMHTGLSKQVEECSTQIEEKIYQRLRNINTETHQDNQEVAITDLKEKVILLLLSKPELLPTEPFHFLLQQLYDHPSNTNTEILWIPIPTSQKWTEEEKQTFNFSSNSLPCISVKRPWLMSSTVLNFLRTEWPYRDGETMVAVMDTNGKVVNMNAMDMVLIWGGKAYPFTASKEDELWEEDHTLSLQLMLDGIHPEFNTWLLEFDYGEHKGWAVIGNGSTAEKEKIVGKKLTERMRRIVRWGEHAAGMSFAEAIRIAEEEPCEESHTVVVPFEEGSRVVTCEKCRRPMKKFVAYQ
;
A
#
# COMPACT_ATOMS: atom_id res chain seq x y z
N MET A 1 -29.14 18.01 -67.61
CA MET A 1 -28.85 17.89 -66.17
C MET A 1 -27.90 16.74 -65.80
N ASN A 2 -27.79 15.65 -66.59
CA ASN A 2 -26.82 14.57 -66.29
C ASN A 2 -25.36 14.88 -66.68
N SER A 3 -25.11 15.72 -67.70
CA SER A 3 -23.74 16.03 -68.15
C SER A 3 -22.97 16.98 -67.22
N THR A 4 -23.65 17.84 -66.44
CA THR A 4 -23.00 18.78 -65.52
C THR A 4 -22.64 18.14 -64.17
N ARG A 5 -23.42 17.16 -63.70
CA ARG A 5 -23.08 16.35 -62.52
C ARG A 5 -21.84 15.47 -62.74
N SER A 6 -21.69 14.92 -63.95
CA SER A 6 -20.52 14.09 -64.32
C SER A 6 -19.20 14.87 -64.41
N ILE A 7 -19.25 16.19 -64.67
CA ILE A 7 -18.05 17.03 -64.77
C ILE A 7 -17.65 17.55 -63.37
N SER A 8 -18.60 17.81 -62.47
CA SER A 8 -18.27 18.21 -61.10
C SER A 8 -17.67 17.08 -60.29
N SER A 9 -18.17 15.84 -60.43
CA SER A 9 -17.58 14.67 -59.77
C SER A 9 -16.16 14.38 -60.27
N LEU A 10 -15.90 14.50 -61.58
CA LEU A 10 -14.57 14.31 -62.15
C LEU A 10 -13.55 15.33 -61.62
N ASN A 11 -13.97 16.58 -61.42
CA ASN A 11 -13.11 17.62 -60.83
C ASN A 11 -12.86 17.39 -59.33
N GLU A 12 -13.83 16.87 -58.59
CA GLU A 12 -13.67 16.50 -57.18
C GLU A 12 -12.65 15.35 -57.02
N ASP A 13 -12.72 14.33 -57.86
CA ASP A 13 -11.77 13.20 -57.86
C ASP A 13 -10.33 13.67 -58.16
N ILE A 14 -10.16 14.59 -59.11
CA ILE A 14 -8.84 15.19 -59.44
C ILE A 14 -8.28 15.95 -58.23
N ILE A 15 -9.10 16.73 -57.53
CA ILE A 15 -8.66 17.47 -56.33
C ILE A 15 -8.21 16.50 -55.24
N VAL A 16 -9.00 15.44 -54.98
CA VAL A 16 -8.66 14.42 -53.99
C VAL A 16 -7.33 13.73 -54.33
N GLU A 17 -7.10 13.40 -55.61
CA GLU A 17 -5.84 12.80 -56.03
C GLU A 17 -4.65 13.77 -55.86
N GLN A 18 -4.84 15.06 -56.15
CA GLN A 18 -3.78 16.07 -55.99
C GLN A 18 -3.38 16.27 -54.53
N ILE A 19 -4.33 16.40 -53.60
CA ILE A 19 -4.04 16.54 -52.17
C ILE A 19 -3.48 15.25 -51.55
N LEU A 20 -3.80 14.09 -52.14
CA LEU A 20 -3.24 12.81 -51.70
C LEU A 20 -1.75 12.72 -52.00
N ARG A 21 -1.32 13.20 -53.17
CA ARG A 21 0.09 13.15 -53.61
C ARG A 21 1.03 13.94 -52.70
N THR A 22 0.52 14.97 -52.03
CA THR A 22 1.31 15.78 -51.10
C THR A 22 1.18 15.31 -49.65
N HIS A 23 0.29 14.36 -49.32
CA HIS A 23 0.10 13.91 -47.95
C HIS A 23 1.16 12.89 -47.54
N ASP A 24 1.98 13.25 -46.55
CA ASP A 24 3.08 12.43 -46.03
C ASP A 24 3.14 12.58 -44.50
N PRO A 25 2.23 11.92 -43.76
CA PRO A 25 2.16 12.06 -42.31
C PRO A 25 3.36 11.41 -41.63
N ASP A 26 4.05 12.17 -40.76
CA ASP A 26 5.28 11.74 -40.07
C ASP A 26 5.03 11.15 -38.68
N GLY A 27 3.77 10.98 -38.30
CA GLY A 27 3.35 10.48 -36.99
C GLY A 27 3.13 11.58 -35.93
N ARG A 28 3.34 12.86 -36.25
CA ARG A 28 3.01 13.96 -35.33
C ARG A 28 1.53 13.98 -34.98
N TRP A 29 1.25 14.37 -33.74
CA TRP A 29 -0.10 14.32 -33.21
C TRP A 29 -0.47 15.60 -32.46
N ILE A 30 -1.71 16.05 -32.66
CA ILE A 30 -2.33 17.19 -31.99
C ILE A 30 -3.70 16.73 -31.49
N ASP A 31 -4.09 17.12 -30.27
CA ASP A 31 -5.46 16.95 -29.80
C ASP A 31 -6.44 17.87 -30.55
N SER A 32 -6.86 17.42 -31.74
CA SER A 32 -7.80 18.12 -32.60
C SER A 32 -9.16 18.38 -31.94
N LYS A 33 -9.58 17.62 -30.91
CA LYS A 33 -10.91 17.78 -30.29
C LYS A 33 -10.90 19.00 -29.40
N THR A 34 -9.94 19.02 -28.49
CA THR A 34 -9.78 20.07 -27.49
C THR A 34 -9.46 21.38 -28.19
N LEU A 35 -8.56 21.37 -29.18
CA LEU A 35 -8.28 22.56 -29.98
C LEU A 35 -9.50 23.06 -30.77
N LEU A 36 -10.32 22.16 -31.34
CA LEU A 36 -11.55 22.57 -32.04
C LEU A 36 -12.59 23.18 -31.09
N GLN A 37 -12.71 22.67 -29.87
CA GLN A 37 -13.60 23.23 -28.83
C GLN A 37 -13.18 24.66 -28.46
N GLU A 38 -11.89 24.91 -28.28
CA GLU A 38 -11.36 26.26 -28.05
C GLU A 38 -11.64 27.20 -29.23
N VAL A 39 -11.39 26.72 -30.45
CA VAL A 39 -11.69 27.45 -31.69
C VAL A 39 -13.18 27.82 -31.79
N GLU A 40 -14.07 26.87 -31.48
CA GLU A 40 -15.51 27.09 -31.47
C GLU A 40 -15.92 28.11 -30.39
N ALA A 41 -15.33 28.03 -29.19
CA ALA A 41 -15.59 28.97 -28.10
C ALA A 41 -15.18 30.40 -28.48
N ILE A 42 -13.96 30.59 -28.99
CA ILE A 42 -13.45 31.89 -29.45
C ILE A 42 -14.36 32.47 -30.53
N LEU A 43 -14.64 31.69 -31.59
CA LEU A 43 -15.43 32.18 -32.71
C LEU A 43 -16.89 32.47 -32.32
N SER A 44 -17.50 31.63 -31.50
CA SER A 44 -18.88 31.82 -31.04
C SER A 44 -19.01 33.10 -30.21
N PHE A 45 -18.09 33.33 -29.26
CA PHE A 45 -18.09 34.52 -28.42
C PHE A 45 -17.95 35.80 -29.25
N VAL A 46 -16.97 35.81 -30.15
CA VAL A 46 -16.56 37.02 -30.86
C VAL A 46 -17.56 37.42 -31.96
N LEU A 47 -18.28 36.44 -32.52
CA LEU A 47 -19.31 36.63 -33.55
C LEU A 47 -20.72 36.88 -32.98
N GLU A 48 -20.94 36.69 -31.67
CA GLU A 48 -22.22 37.04 -31.02
C GLU A 48 -22.46 38.56 -31.08
N THR A 49 -23.72 38.95 -31.30
CA THR A 49 -24.14 40.36 -31.45
C THR A 49 -24.51 41.04 -30.14
N ASP A 50 -24.66 40.28 -29.05
CA ASP A 50 -25.15 40.77 -27.75
C ASP A 50 -23.97 40.82 -26.75
N VAL A 51 -23.73 41.99 -26.15
CA VAL A 51 -22.54 42.30 -25.31
C VAL A 51 -22.77 41.92 -23.84
N SER A 52 -23.84 41.18 -23.57
CA SER A 52 -24.39 40.96 -22.22
C SER A 52 -23.91 39.68 -21.54
N LYS A 53 -23.15 38.80 -22.23
CA LYS A 53 -22.61 37.58 -21.61
C LYS A 53 -21.20 37.81 -21.06
N PRO A 54 -20.92 37.43 -19.80
CA PRO A 54 -19.56 37.42 -19.28
C PRO A 54 -18.68 36.43 -20.07
N LEU A 55 -17.39 36.74 -20.15
CA LEU A 55 -16.37 35.82 -20.67
C LEU A 55 -16.51 34.49 -19.90
N PRO A 56 -16.46 33.31 -20.54
CA PRO A 56 -16.42 32.05 -19.82
C PRO A 56 -15.14 32.00 -18.96
N THR A 57 -15.25 32.37 -17.70
CA THR A 57 -14.23 32.16 -16.66
C THR A 57 -14.44 30.78 -16.07
N GLU A 58 -14.02 29.74 -16.79
CA GLU A 58 -13.77 28.41 -16.25
C GLU A 58 -12.71 27.73 -17.14
N ASN A 59 -11.51 27.55 -16.58
CA ASN A 59 -10.38 26.78 -17.11
C ASN A 59 -9.91 27.07 -18.54
N CYS A 60 -9.49 28.31 -18.84
CA CYS A 60 -8.66 28.54 -20.01
C CYS A 60 -7.19 28.23 -19.67
N MET A 61 -6.65 27.24 -20.38
CA MET A 61 -5.22 26.87 -20.53
C MET A 61 -4.62 25.95 -19.47
N THR A 62 -4.23 24.73 -19.91
CA THR A 62 -2.86 24.19 -19.71
C THR A 62 -2.53 22.92 -20.51
N ASN A 63 -3.50 22.11 -20.99
CA ASN A 63 -3.18 20.74 -21.46
C ASN A 63 -3.56 20.40 -22.91
N ILE A 64 -3.35 21.28 -23.91
CA ILE A 64 -3.34 20.82 -25.32
C ILE A 64 -1.99 20.14 -25.55
N GLU A 65 -1.95 18.82 -25.36
CA GLU A 65 -0.75 18.01 -25.59
C GLU A 65 -0.40 17.98 -27.08
N VAL A 66 0.84 18.33 -27.41
CA VAL A 66 1.42 18.18 -28.74
C VAL A 66 2.65 17.31 -28.59
N PHE A 67 2.65 16.15 -29.24
CA PHE A 67 3.73 15.17 -29.16
C PHE A 67 4.58 15.18 -30.43
N ASP A 68 5.89 15.06 -30.24
CA ASP A 68 6.91 14.89 -31.28
C ASP A 68 6.99 16.00 -32.35
N SER A 69 6.36 17.16 -32.14
CA SER A 69 6.57 18.34 -32.99
C SER A 69 7.76 19.17 -32.51
N LYS A 70 8.72 19.43 -33.41
CA LYS A 70 9.78 20.44 -33.17
C LYS A 70 9.23 21.87 -33.11
N GLU A 71 8.00 22.06 -33.57
CA GLU A 71 7.32 23.34 -33.75
C GLU A 71 6.23 23.51 -32.68
N THR A 72 6.17 24.65 -31.98
CA THR A 72 5.13 24.91 -30.98
C THR A 72 3.79 25.22 -31.64
N LEU A 73 2.68 24.83 -31.02
CA LEU A 73 1.33 25.05 -31.56
C LEU A 73 1.02 26.53 -31.89
N PRO A 74 1.37 27.53 -31.04
CA PRO A 74 1.15 28.94 -31.38
C PRO A 74 1.94 29.39 -32.62
N TYR A 75 3.16 28.89 -32.79
CA TYR A 75 3.98 29.23 -33.95
C TYR A 75 3.40 28.60 -35.23
N ALA A 76 2.93 27.35 -35.18
CA ALA A 76 2.25 26.71 -36.31
C ALA A 76 0.99 27.48 -36.74
N ILE A 77 0.13 27.87 -35.79
CA ILE A 77 -1.07 28.67 -36.04
C ILE A 77 -0.68 30.02 -36.66
N SER A 78 0.31 30.72 -36.10
CA SER A 78 0.78 32.01 -36.61
C SER A 78 1.31 31.91 -38.04
N ARG A 79 2.12 30.90 -38.34
CA ARG A 79 2.64 30.63 -39.69
C ARG A 79 1.52 30.44 -40.70
N ILE A 80 0.50 29.65 -40.34
CA ILE A 80 -0.67 29.41 -41.18
C ILE A 80 -1.45 30.70 -41.38
N SER A 81 -1.72 31.47 -40.32
CA SER A 81 -2.42 32.77 -40.40
C SER A 81 -1.74 33.73 -41.38
N VAL A 82 -0.41 33.85 -41.32
CA VAL A 82 0.36 34.70 -42.25
C VAL A 82 0.16 34.28 -43.70
N GLN A 83 0.17 32.97 -43.97
CA GLN A 83 -0.03 32.46 -45.33
C GLN A 83 -1.47 32.67 -45.82
N MET A 84 -2.46 32.54 -44.94
CA MET A 84 -3.87 32.75 -45.30
C MET A 84 -4.24 34.23 -45.51
N LEU A 85 -3.50 35.16 -44.90
CA LEU A 85 -3.73 36.60 -45.04
C LEU A 85 -3.13 37.22 -46.32
N CYS A 86 -2.34 36.45 -47.06
CA CYS A 86 -1.81 36.91 -48.35
C CYS A 86 -2.95 37.19 -49.34
N PRO A 87 -3.00 38.35 -50.02
CA PRO A 87 -4.07 38.70 -50.95
C PRO A 87 -4.19 37.70 -52.12
N CYS A 88 -5.42 37.32 -52.46
CA CYS A 88 -5.72 36.46 -53.62
C CYS A 88 -6.68 37.17 -54.58
N THR A 89 -6.33 37.24 -55.86
CA THR A 89 -7.11 37.82 -56.97
C THR A 89 -7.95 36.74 -57.68
N GLY A 90 -9.01 36.29 -57.01
CA GLY A 90 -10.04 35.39 -57.59
C GLY A 90 -9.89 33.91 -57.27
N GLU A 91 -10.83 33.09 -57.76
CA GLU A 91 -10.99 31.68 -57.37
C GLU A 91 -9.79 30.77 -57.70
N ASN A 92 -9.11 31.00 -58.84
CA ASN A 92 -7.93 30.21 -59.24
C ASN A 92 -6.75 30.41 -58.28
N GLU A 93 -6.57 31.63 -57.78
CA GLU A 93 -5.50 31.94 -56.83
C GLU A 93 -5.83 31.42 -55.42
N ILE A 94 -7.11 31.43 -55.03
CA ILE A 94 -7.61 30.78 -53.81
C ILE A 94 -7.34 29.26 -53.87
N HIS A 95 -7.61 28.60 -54.98
CA HIS A 95 -7.31 27.17 -55.13
C HIS A 95 -5.79 26.90 -55.03
N THR A 96 -4.98 27.68 -55.75
CA THR A 96 -3.51 27.54 -55.73
C THR A 96 -2.95 27.72 -54.31
N ARG A 97 -3.44 28.72 -53.57
CA ARG A 97 -3.06 28.96 -52.17
C ARG A 97 -3.57 27.85 -51.24
N THR A 98 -4.77 27.33 -51.49
CA THR A 98 -5.30 26.17 -50.75
C THR A 98 -4.37 24.97 -50.90
N MET A 99 -3.91 24.67 -52.11
CA MET A 99 -2.96 23.57 -52.36
C MET A 99 -1.61 23.79 -51.66
N PHE A 100 -1.12 25.04 -51.63
CA PHE A 100 0.08 25.40 -50.88
C PHE A 100 -0.09 25.16 -49.36
N LEU A 101 -1.26 25.48 -48.79
CA LEU A 101 -1.53 25.17 -47.38
C LEU A 101 -1.53 23.66 -47.10
N PHE A 102 -2.01 22.83 -48.03
CA PHE A 102 -1.92 21.37 -47.90
C PHE A 102 -0.48 20.85 -47.95
N ASP A 103 0.39 21.47 -48.75
CA ASP A 103 1.82 21.16 -48.79
C ASP A 103 2.52 21.57 -47.48
N LEU A 104 2.20 22.77 -46.96
CA LEU A 104 2.69 23.23 -45.66
C LEU A 104 2.27 22.30 -44.51
N LEU A 105 1.09 21.69 -44.62
CA LEU A 105 0.52 20.81 -43.60
C LEU A 105 0.65 19.32 -43.96
N LYS A 106 1.53 18.95 -44.89
CA LYS A 106 1.65 17.59 -45.43
C LYS A 106 1.82 16.49 -44.37
N GLU A 107 2.57 16.84 -43.31
CA GLU A 107 2.94 15.99 -42.16
C GLU A 107 1.78 15.76 -41.18
N TYR A 108 0.70 16.55 -41.25
CA TYR A 108 -0.45 16.43 -40.37
C TYR A 108 -1.54 15.49 -40.92
N ARG A 109 -2.30 14.86 -40.02
CA ARG A 109 -3.55 14.15 -40.31
C ARG A 109 -4.64 15.10 -40.84
N TRP A 110 -5.69 14.55 -41.45
CA TRP A 110 -6.75 15.36 -42.09
C TRP A 110 -7.55 16.21 -41.10
N ASP A 111 -7.83 15.68 -39.92
CA ASP A 111 -8.47 16.41 -38.83
C ASP A 111 -7.57 17.56 -38.33
N ALA A 112 -6.30 17.29 -38.06
CA ALA A 112 -5.34 18.30 -37.61
C ALA A 112 -5.16 19.42 -38.65
N LYS A 113 -5.13 19.09 -39.95
CA LYS A 113 -5.11 20.07 -41.05
C LYS A 113 -6.30 21.03 -40.98
N ALA A 114 -7.50 20.49 -40.82
CA ALA A 114 -8.72 21.31 -40.72
C ALA A 114 -8.71 22.17 -39.45
N VAL A 115 -8.39 21.59 -38.30
CA VAL A 115 -8.42 22.28 -37.01
C VAL A 115 -7.34 23.36 -36.91
N LEU A 116 -6.12 23.13 -37.41
CA LEU A 116 -5.07 24.15 -37.44
C LEU A 116 -5.45 25.35 -38.30
N VAL A 117 -6.09 25.12 -39.44
CA VAL A 117 -6.58 26.19 -40.32
C VAL A 117 -7.74 26.96 -39.67
N LEU A 118 -8.65 26.28 -38.97
CA LEU A 118 -9.67 26.95 -38.17
C LEU A 118 -9.09 27.66 -36.94
N GLY A 119 -8.00 27.15 -36.36
CA GLY A 119 -7.20 27.83 -35.33
C GLY A 119 -6.64 29.14 -35.83
N ALA A 120 -6.07 29.16 -37.04
CA ALA A 120 -5.60 30.37 -37.70
C ALA A 120 -6.73 31.36 -37.99
N LEU A 121 -7.91 30.86 -38.39
CA LEU A 121 -9.13 31.64 -38.58
C LEU A 121 -9.59 32.28 -37.26
N ALA A 122 -9.65 31.51 -36.18
CA ALA A 122 -10.05 31.94 -34.84
C ALA A 122 -9.08 32.96 -34.24
N ALA A 123 -7.77 32.73 -34.36
CA ALA A 123 -6.76 33.68 -33.90
C ALA A 123 -6.89 35.04 -34.65
N THR A 124 -7.16 34.99 -35.95
CA THR A 124 -7.27 36.21 -36.78
C THR A 124 -8.57 36.97 -36.50
N TYR A 125 -9.72 36.31 -36.53
CA TYR A 125 -10.99 36.97 -36.25
C TYR A 125 -11.15 37.33 -34.78
N GLY A 126 -10.65 36.51 -33.86
CA GLY A 126 -10.55 36.81 -32.44
C GLY A 126 -9.78 38.11 -32.21
N GLY A 127 -8.58 38.23 -32.77
CA GLY A 127 -7.79 39.46 -32.67
C GLY A 127 -8.45 40.70 -33.29
N LEU A 128 -9.24 40.54 -34.36
CA LEU A 128 -9.93 41.65 -35.03
C LEU A 128 -11.22 42.09 -34.34
N LEU A 129 -12.03 41.16 -33.85
CA LEU A 129 -13.40 41.43 -33.42
C LEU A 129 -13.53 41.50 -31.88
N LEU A 130 -12.58 40.93 -31.12
CA LEU A 130 -12.56 41.03 -29.65
C LEU A 130 -12.39 42.48 -29.15
N PRO A 131 -11.47 43.31 -29.71
CA PRO A 131 -11.36 44.72 -29.29
C PRO A 131 -12.64 45.52 -29.54
N ILE A 132 -13.39 45.17 -30.60
CA ILE A 132 -14.69 45.80 -30.92
C ILE A 132 -15.75 45.35 -29.91
N HIS A 133 -15.73 44.08 -29.50
CA HIS A 133 -16.67 43.53 -28.53
C HIS A 133 -16.47 44.13 -27.13
N LEU A 134 -15.23 44.36 -26.72
CA LEU A 134 -14.88 44.91 -25.40
C LEU A 134 -14.84 46.45 -25.37
N GLY A 135 -14.72 47.11 -26.53
CA GLY A 135 -14.46 48.54 -26.62
C GLY A 135 -15.57 49.47 -26.11
N SER A 136 -16.79 48.96 -25.81
CA SER A 136 -17.81 49.74 -25.10
C SER A 136 -17.56 49.85 -23.59
N ASN A 137 -16.83 48.89 -23.02
CA ASN A 137 -16.64 48.73 -21.58
C ASN A 137 -15.16 48.88 -21.16
N ASP A 138 -14.21 48.75 -22.09
CA ASP A 138 -12.77 48.82 -21.85
C ASP A 138 -12.10 49.88 -22.76
N PRO A 139 -11.52 50.96 -22.18
CA PRO A 139 -10.84 52.01 -22.93
C PRO A 139 -9.58 51.53 -23.66
N VAL A 140 -8.91 50.47 -23.19
CA VAL A 140 -7.75 49.86 -23.87
C VAL A 140 -8.22 49.13 -25.12
N ALA A 141 -9.28 48.33 -25.01
CA ALA A 141 -9.89 47.66 -26.16
C ALA A 141 -10.37 48.66 -27.23
N ALA A 142 -10.98 49.78 -26.80
CA ALA A 142 -11.39 50.87 -27.69
C ALA A 142 -10.18 51.52 -28.41
N SER A 143 -9.06 51.68 -27.70
CA SER A 143 -7.82 52.22 -28.27
C SER A 143 -7.18 51.26 -29.29
N ILE A 144 -7.17 49.96 -29.00
CA ILE A 144 -6.72 48.92 -29.94
C ILE A 144 -7.59 48.87 -31.19
N ALA A 145 -8.91 48.98 -31.03
CA ALA A 145 -9.84 49.03 -32.15
C ALA A 145 -9.59 50.26 -33.05
N THR A 146 -9.34 51.41 -32.43
CA THR A 146 -9.01 52.66 -33.12
C THR A 146 -7.68 52.57 -33.87
N LEU A 147 -6.64 52.04 -33.23
CA LEU A 147 -5.31 51.87 -33.83
C LEU A 147 -5.36 50.97 -35.08
N ASN A 148 -6.17 49.91 -35.03
CA ASN A 148 -6.36 48.97 -36.13
C ASN A 148 -7.38 49.44 -37.19
N GLN A 149 -7.90 50.67 -37.07
CA GLN A 149 -8.89 51.28 -37.97
C GLN A 149 -10.18 50.44 -38.09
N LEU A 150 -10.63 49.85 -36.99
CA LEU A 150 -11.79 48.96 -36.96
C LEU A 150 -13.11 49.74 -36.75
N PRO A 151 -14.21 49.38 -37.42
CA PRO A 151 -15.49 50.07 -37.26
C PRO A 151 -16.13 49.73 -35.90
N MET A 152 -16.29 50.74 -35.02
CA MET A 152 -16.95 50.59 -33.71
C MET A 152 -18.47 50.36 -33.82
N GLU A 153 -19.11 50.82 -34.89
CA GLU A 153 -20.55 50.60 -35.14
C GLU A 153 -20.81 49.29 -35.93
N ARG A 154 -21.10 48.20 -35.20
CA ARG A 154 -21.43 46.89 -35.82
C ARG A 154 -22.68 46.89 -36.71
N THR A 155 -23.58 47.87 -36.59
CA THR A 155 -24.87 47.93 -37.29
C THR A 155 -24.74 47.98 -38.82
N LYS A 156 -23.65 48.57 -39.35
CA LYS A 156 -23.40 48.73 -40.79
C LYS A 156 -23.00 47.43 -41.51
N PHE A 157 -22.48 46.44 -40.77
CA PHE A 157 -21.95 45.18 -41.33
C PHE A 157 -22.74 43.94 -40.88
N ARG A 158 -23.90 44.15 -40.26
CA ARG A 158 -24.74 43.07 -39.70
C ARG A 158 -25.08 41.95 -40.69
N PRO A 159 -25.45 42.21 -41.96
CA PRO A 159 -25.72 41.15 -42.93
C PRO A 159 -24.50 40.26 -43.22
N TRP A 160 -23.32 40.87 -43.36
CA TRP A 160 -22.07 40.16 -43.59
C TRP A 160 -21.64 39.35 -42.36
N LEU A 161 -21.72 39.92 -41.15
CA LEU A 161 -21.42 39.21 -39.89
C LEU A 161 -22.34 38.00 -39.69
N ASN A 162 -23.62 38.13 -40.00
CA ASN A 162 -24.57 37.02 -39.91
C ASN A 162 -24.24 35.90 -40.90
N SER A 163 -23.91 36.25 -42.16
CA SER A 163 -23.48 35.25 -43.16
C SER A 163 -22.17 34.57 -42.76
N LEU A 164 -21.21 35.32 -42.22
CA LEU A 164 -19.93 34.79 -41.73
C LEU A 164 -20.14 33.85 -40.54
N SER A 165 -20.98 34.24 -39.57
CA SER A 165 -21.35 33.40 -38.42
C SER A 165 -21.96 32.07 -38.85
N LEU A 166 -22.89 32.09 -39.82
CA LEU A 166 -23.49 30.88 -40.37
C LEU A 166 -22.46 29.99 -41.06
N LEU A 167 -21.57 30.56 -41.89
CA LEU A 167 -20.52 29.79 -42.55
C LEU A 167 -19.55 29.18 -41.54
N ILE A 168 -19.11 29.94 -40.54
CA ILE A 168 -18.20 29.46 -39.50
C ILE A 168 -18.83 28.31 -38.72
N LYS A 169 -20.11 28.41 -38.37
CA LYS A 169 -20.82 27.31 -37.71
C LYS A 169 -20.77 26.03 -38.55
N VAL A 170 -21.03 26.15 -39.85
CA VAL A 170 -20.95 24.99 -40.78
C VAL A 170 -19.51 24.47 -40.91
N LEU A 171 -18.49 25.34 -40.91
CA LEU A 171 -17.08 24.93 -40.93
C LEU A 171 -16.71 24.12 -39.69
N VAL A 172 -17.15 24.57 -38.52
CA VAL A 172 -16.96 23.84 -37.25
C VAL A 172 -17.70 22.51 -37.31
N ASP A 173 -18.96 22.47 -37.74
CA ASP A 173 -19.76 21.24 -37.85
C ASP A 173 -19.12 20.21 -38.80
N VAL A 174 -18.65 20.63 -39.98
CA VAL A 174 -17.91 19.74 -40.91
C VAL A 174 -16.61 19.24 -40.28
N THR A 175 -15.90 20.10 -39.57
CA THR A 175 -14.64 19.72 -38.91
C THR A 175 -14.88 18.76 -37.76
N LYS A 176 -15.98 18.89 -37.02
CA LYS A 176 -16.42 17.90 -36.01
C LYS A 176 -16.57 16.52 -36.66
N CYS A 177 -17.30 16.41 -37.78
CA CYS A 177 -17.42 15.14 -38.51
C CYS A 177 -16.08 14.57 -38.97
N ILE A 178 -15.15 15.41 -39.46
CA ILE A 178 -13.81 14.98 -39.85
C ILE A 178 -13.05 14.42 -38.63
N THR A 179 -13.09 15.14 -37.50
CA THR A 179 -12.41 14.72 -36.26
C THR A 179 -13.03 13.47 -35.65
N GLU A 180 -14.34 13.25 -35.79
CA GLU A 180 -15.02 12.03 -35.35
C GLU A 180 -14.59 10.83 -36.20
N PHE A 181 -14.59 10.98 -37.52
CA PHE A 181 -14.20 9.90 -38.43
C PHE A 181 -12.73 9.49 -38.27
N GLU A 182 -11.81 10.46 -38.19
CA GLU A 182 -10.38 10.19 -38.00
C GLU A 182 -10.12 9.46 -36.66
N ARG A 183 -10.98 9.64 -35.65
CA ARG A 183 -10.91 8.93 -34.37
C ARG A 183 -11.45 7.51 -34.39
N LEU A 184 -12.03 7.05 -35.49
CA LEU A 184 -12.58 5.71 -35.55
C LEU A 184 -11.44 4.65 -35.58
N PRO A 185 -11.53 3.58 -34.78
CA PRO A 185 -10.51 2.53 -34.67
C PRO A 185 -10.54 1.53 -35.86
N PHE A 186 -10.25 2.02 -37.08
CA PHE A 186 -10.31 1.21 -38.30
C PHE A 186 -9.37 0.00 -38.29
N LYS A 187 -8.16 0.15 -37.72
CA LYS A 187 -7.15 -0.93 -37.65
C LYS A 187 -7.69 -2.10 -36.82
N GLN A 188 -8.33 -1.80 -35.69
CA GLN A 188 -8.88 -2.77 -34.76
C GLN A 188 -10.14 -3.44 -35.31
N ALA A 189 -10.94 -2.75 -36.11
CA ALA A 189 -12.15 -3.33 -36.67
C ALA A 189 -11.91 -4.26 -37.87
N LYS A 190 -10.72 -4.24 -38.52
CA LYS A 190 -10.42 -5.03 -39.74
C LYS A 190 -11.54 -4.95 -40.80
N LEU A 191 -12.12 -3.76 -41.03
CA LEU A 191 -13.31 -3.58 -41.88
C LEU A 191 -13.00 -3.72 -43.39
N ASP A 192 -14.02 -4.07 -44.18
CA ASP A 192 -13.90 -4.17 -45.63
C ASP A 192 -13.57 -2.80 -46.26
N SER A 193 -12.61 -2.79 -47.19
CA SER A 193 -11.93 -1.58 -47.66
C SER A 193 -12.79 -0.58 -48.43
N ASN A 194 -13.94 -1.00 -48.98
CA ASN A 194 -14.66 -0.21 -49.97
C ASN A 194 -15.46 0.95 -49.33
N LEU A 195 -16.27 0.70 -48.31
CA LEU A 195 -17.07 1.74 -47.64
C LEU A 195 -16.19 2.76 -46.89
N VAL A 196 -15.14 2.26 -46.23
CA VAL A 196 -14.14 3.11 -45.55
C VAL A 196 -13.38 3.96 -46.57
N GLY A 197 -13.01 3.39 -47.72
CA GLY A 197 -12.34 4.12 -48.80
C GLY A 197 -13.20 5.21 -49.44
N GLU A 198 -14.48 4.95 -49.67
CA GLU A 198 -15.43 5.93 -50.18
C GLU A 198 -15.66 7.09 -49.18
N THR A 199 -15.85 6.77 -47.90
CA THR A 199 -16.04 7.78 -46.84
C THR A 199 -14.76 8.59 -46.63
N MET A 200 -13.59 7.95 -46.63
CA MET A 200 -12.29 8.62 -46.54
C MET A 200 -12.07 9.61 -47.69
N SER A 201 -12.47 9.26 -48.92
CA SER A 201 -12.38 10.17 -50.07
C SER A 201 -13.23 11.43 -49.88
N LYS A 202 -14.43 11.29 -49.28
CA LYS A 202 -15.28 12.43 -48.94
C LYS A 202 -14.74 13.25 -47.76
N ILE A 203 -14.08 12.62 -46.79
CA ILE A 203 -13.39 13.32 -45.69
C ILE A 203 -12.27 14.21 -46.22
N ARG A 204 -11.46 13.69 -47.16
CA ARG A 204 -10.41 14.46 -47.83
C ARG A 204 -10.98 15.65 -48.60
N LEU A 205 -12.05 15.41 -49.36
CA LEU A 205 -12.77 16.46 -50.08
C LEU A 205 -13.34 17.52 -49.12
N ALA A 206 -13.96 17.10 -48.02
CA ALA A 206 -14.50 18.00 -47.00
C ALA A 206 -13.40 18.83 -46.34
N THR A 207 -12.25 18.23 -46.03
CA THR A 207 -11.08 18.94 -45.49
C THR A 207 -10.62 20.03 -46.46
N TYR A 208 -10.55 19.73 -47.76
CA TYR A 208 -10.24 20.74 -48.79
C TYR A 208 -11.24 21.90 -48.78
N TRP A 209 -12.54 21.61 -48.72
CA TRP A 209 -13.56 22.66 -48.69
C TRP A 209 -13.53 23.49 -47.41
N VAL A 210 -13.20 22.90 -46.26
CA VAL A 210 -12.97 23.62 -44.99
C VAL A 210 -11.82 24.60 -45.16
N VAL A 211 -10.65 24.13 -45.64
CA VAL A 211 -9.47 25.00 -45.83
C VAL A 211 -9.74 26.11 -46.85
N LYS A 212 -10.32 25.77 -48.01
CA LYS A 212 -10.66 26.73 -49.06
C LYS A 212 -11.62 27.81 -48.55
N SER A 213 -12.64 27.40 -47.80
CA SER A 213 -13.68 28.31 -47.30
C SER A 213 -13.16 29.18 -46.15
N ALA A 214 -12.34 28.64 -45.24
CA ALA A 214 -11.66 29.41 -44.21
C ALA A 214 -10.72 30.47 -44.82
N LEU A 215 -9.97 30.10 -45.87
CA LEU A 215 -9.16 31.04 -46.64
C LEU A 215 -10.04 32.12 -47.28
N ALA A 216 -11.12 31.73 -47.95
CA ALA A 216 -12.06 32.67 -48.56
C ALA A 216 -12.65 33.65 -47.53
N CYS A 217 -12.96 33.22 -46.30
CA CYS A 217 -13.39 34.11 -45.22
C CYS A 217 -12.34 35.19 -44.93
N LEU A 218 -11.07 34.82 -44.76
CA LEU A 218 -10.00 35.78 -44.44
C LEU A 218 -9.74 36.78 -45.57
N GLN A 219 -9.92 36.36 -46.83
CA GLN A 219 -9.83 37.28 -47.98
C GLN A 219 -10.91 38.37 -47.96
N GLN A 220 -11.95 38.24 -47.13
CA GLN A 220 -13.02 39.23 -46.98
C GLN A 220 -12.68 40.33 -45.93
N ILE A 221 -11.56 40.21 -45.21
CA ILE A 221 -11.14 41.20 -44.19
C ILE A 221 -11.00 42.64 -44.74
N PRO A 222 -10.47 42.88 -45.96
CA PRO A 222 -10.37 44.24 -46.52
C PRO A 222 -11.73 44.97 -46.60
N TYR A 223 -12.82 44.27 -46.91
CA TYR A 223 -14.18 44.84 -46.92
C TYR A 223 -14.64 45.30 -45.54
N PHE A 224 -14.15 44.64 -44.48
CA PHE A 224 -14.42 45.02 -43.10
C PHE A 224 -13.66 46.28 -42.66
N LYS A 225 -12.44 46.48 -43.17
CA LYS A 225 -11.59 47.63 -42.83
C LYS A 225 -11.89 48.91 -43.62
N GLN A 226 -12.64 48.83 -44.72
CA GLN A 226 -12.95 49.99 -45.58
C GLN A 226 -14.46 50.32 -45.61
N PRO A 227 -14.94 51.26 -44.77
CA PRO A 227 -16.38 51.56 -44.62
C PRO A 227 -17.04 52.34 -45.78
N GLN A 228 -16.31 52.70 -46.84
CA GLN A 228 -16.81 53.54 -47.93
C GLN A 228 -17.59 52.78 -49.03
N GLN A 229 -17.71 51.45 -48.95
CA GLN A 229 -18.36 50.59 -49.97
C GLN A 229 -19.55 49.76 -49.42
N ALA A 230 -20.56 50.42 -48.85
CA ALA A 230 -21.76 49.76 -48.30
C ALA A 230 -22.53 48.89 -49.33
N THR A 231 -22.40 49.18 -50.64
CA THR A 231 -23.05 48.43 -51.73
C THR A 231 -22.36 47.09 -52.03
N GLU A 232 -21.06 46.95 -51.75
CA GLU A 232 -20.28 45.73 -51.98
C GLU A 232 -20.44 44.69 -50.85
N SER A 233 -20.85 45.13 -49.66
CA SER A 233 -21.18 44.28 -48.50
C SER A 233 -22.24 43.20 -48.80
N ARG A 234 -23.26 43.52 -49.62
CA ARG A 234 -24.27 42.52 -50.05
C ARG A 234 -23.72 41.49 -51.02
N SER A 235 -22.77 41.86 -51.88
CA SER A 235 -22.12 40.93 -52.82
C SER A 235 -21.21 39.96 -52.07
N ALA A 236 -20.37 40.49 -51.17
CA ALA A 236 -19.52 39.69 -50.28
C ALA A 236 -20.33 38.74 -49.38
N ALA A 237 -21.46 39.19 -48.82
CA ALA A 237 -22.37 38.33 -48.06
C ALA A 237 -23.00 37.22 -48.92
N GLY A 238 -23.24 37.47 -50.21
CA GLY A 238 -23.74 36.48 -51.17
C GLY A 238 -22.76 35.34 -51.43
N GLU A 239 -21.47 35.66 -51.61
CA GLU A 239 -20.39 34.69 -51.80
C GLU A 239 -20.17 33.80 -50.56
N ILE A 240 -20.19 34.40 -49.37
CA ILE A 240 -20.11 33.66 -48.10
C ILE A 240 -21.30 32.71 -47.94
N SER A 241 -22.50 33.18 -48.32
CA SER A 241 -23.72 32.39 -48.20
C SER A 241 -23.73 31.20 -49.16
N SER A 242 -23.22 31.36 -50.40
CA SER A 242 -23.14 30.26 -51.38
C SER A 242 -22.18 29.16 -50.92
N LEU A 243 -21.01 29.52 -50.37
CA LEU A 243 -20.08 28.59 -49.73
C LEU A 243 -20.73 27.88 -48.54
N GLY A 244 -21.48 28.62 -47.71
CA GLY A 244 -22.22 28.07 -46.57
C GLY A 244 -23.24 27.01 -46.98
N TYR A 245 -24.00 27.23 -48.06
CA TYR A 245 -24.95 26.25 -48.58
C TYR A 245 -24.26 25.00 -49.13
N GLN A 246 -23.12 25.15 -49.84
CA GLN A 246 -22.35 24.02 -50.36
C GLN A 246 -21.80 23.14 -49.24
N LEU A 247 -21.12 23.74 -48.25
CA LEU A 247 -20.60 23.01 -47.10
C LEU A 247 -21.70 22.36 -46.27
N ARG A 248 -22.86 23.01 -46.12
CA ARG A 248 -23.99 22.43 -45.38
C ARG A 248 -24.57 21.20 -46.08
N SER A 249 -24.66 21.22 -47.41
CA SER A 249 -25.07 20.04 -48.18
C SER A 249 -24.06 18.91 -48.10
N MET A 250 -22.77 19.23 -47.99
CA MET A 250 -21.71 18.24 -47.78
C MET A 250 -21.77 17.65 -46.37
N HIS A 251 -21.95 18.49 -45.36
CA HIS A 251 -22.08 18.09 -43.95
C HIS A 251 -23.21 17.08 -43.75
N THR A 252 -24.40 17.32 -44.30
CA THR A 252 -25.54 16.39 -44.13
C THR A 252 -25.29 15.02 -44.75
N GLY A 253 -24.58 14.97 -45.89
CA GLY A 253 -24.20 13.71 -46.53
C GLY A 253 -23.07 12.99 -45.79
N LEU A 254 -22.05 13.74 -45.36
CA LEU A 254 -20.88 13.22 -44.68
C LEU A 254 -21.22 12.71 -43.27
N SER A 255 -21.95 13.49 -42.48
CA SER A 255 -22.35 13.14 -41.11
C SER A 255 -23.08 11.79 -41.06
N LYS A 256 -24.05 11.57 -41.96
CA LYS A 256 -24.77 10.29 -42.07
C LYS A 256 -23.83 9.11 -42.38
N GLN A 257 -22.85 9.30 -43.24
CA GLN A 257 -21.90 8.23 -43.59
C GLN A 257 -20.89 7.96 -42.47
N VAL A 258 -20.45 8.99 -41.75
CA VAL A 258 -19.60 8.84 -40.58
C VAL A 258 -20.34 8.08 -39.47
N GLU A 259 -21.62 8.39 -39.23
CA GLU A 259 -22.48 7.68 -38.28
C GLU A 259 -22.66 6.20 -38.66
N GLU A 260 -22.95 5.90 -39.93
CA GLU A 260 -23.05 4.53 -40.44
C GLU A 260 -21.73 3.77 -40.30
N CYS A 261 -20.61 4.43 -40.59
CA CYS A 261 -19.28 3.84 -40.45
C CYS A 261 -18.92 3.58 -38.98
N SER A 262 -19.22 4.53 -38.08
CA SER A 262 -19.03 4.37 -36.63
C SER A 262 -19.81 3.16 -36.11
N THR A 263 -21.09 3.06 -36.47
CA THR A 263 -21.96 1.96 -36.04
C THR A 263 -21.42 0.60 -36.48
N GLN A 264 -20.98 0.47 -37.74
CA GLN A 264 -20.40 -0.77 -38.26
C GLN A 264 -19.07 -1.13 -37.58
N ILE A 265 -18.24 -0.12 -37.27
CA ILE A 265 -16.97 -0.31 -36.55
C ILE A 265 -17.23 -0.80 -35.13
N GLU A 266 -18.16 -0.15 -34.43
CA GLU A 266 -18.53 -0.52 -33.06
C GLU A 266 -19.11 -1.94 -33.01
N GLU A 267 -20.03 -2.28 -33.93
CA GLU A 267 -20.58 -3.63 -34.03
C GLU A 267 -19.48 -4.66 -34.29
N LYS A 268 -18.56 -4.38 -35.22
CA LYS A 268 -17.47 -5.30 -35.56
C LYS A 268 -16.47 -5.44 -34.40
N ILE A 269 -16.15 -4.37 -33.70
CA ILE A 269 -15.30 -4.42 -32.49
C ILE A 269 -15.99 -5.24 -31.41
N TYR A 270 -17.28 -5.02 -31.14
CA TYR A 270 -18.03 -5.81 -30.17
C TYR A 270 -18.01 -7.30 -30.51
N GLN A 271 -18.22 -7.66 -31.79
CA GLN A 271 -18.14 -9.05 -32.25
C GLN A 271 -16.73 -9.64 -32.09
N ARG A 272 -15.67 -8.88 -32.38
CA ARG A 272 -14.29 -9.33 -32.15
C ARG A 272 -13.98 -9.50 -30.67
N LEU A 273 -14.41 -8.55 -29.82
CA LEU A 273 -14.29 -8.63 -28.37
C LEU A 273 -14.96 -9.91 -27.82
N ARG A 274 -16.17 -10.21 -28.28
CA ARG A 274 -16.89 -11.44 -27.92
C ARG A 274 -16.17 -12.72 -28.37
N ASN A 275 -15.42 -12.63 -29.46
CA ASN A 275 -14.64 -13.74 -30.02
C ASN A 275 -13.15 -13.70 -29.62
N ILE A 276 -12.73 -12.91 -28.62
CA ILE A 276 -11.31 -12.81 -28.21
C ILE A 276 -10.69 -14.19 -27.97
N ASN A 277 -11.42 -15.14 -27.38
CA ASN A 277 -10.88 -16.45 -27.07
C ASN A 277 -10.95 -17.48 -28.22
N THR A 278 -11.69 -17.18 -29.29
CA THR A 278 -11.92 -18.08 -30.44
C THR A 278 -11.22 -17.59 -31.71
N GLU A 279 -11.04 -16.28 -31.86
CA GLU A 279 -10.26 -15.68 -32.93
C GLU A 279 -8.77 -16.01 -32.75
N THR A 280 -8.06 -16.17 -33.87
CA THR A 280 -6.60 -16.34 -33.85
C THR A 280 -5.95 -14.96 -33.85
N HIS A 281 -5.20 -14.67 -32.79
CA HIS A 281 -4.42 -13.44 -32.66
C HIS A 281 -2.94 -13.73 -32.93
N GLN A 282 -2.23 -12.73 -33.45
CA GLN A 282 -0.79 -12.87 -33.68
C GLN A 282 0.00 -12.91 -32.36
N ASP A 283 -0.38 -12.06 -31.42
CA ASP A 283 0.18 -11.95 -30.06
C ASP A 283 -0.81 -11.23 -29.14
N ASN A 284 -0.46 -11.12 -27.86
CA ASN A 284 -1.25 -10.40 -26.87
C ASN A 284 -1.43 -8.90 -27.16
N GLN A 285 -0.57 -8.27 -27.97
CA GLN A 285 -0.70 -6.84 -28.29
C GLN A 285 -1.90 -6.55 -29.17
N GLU A 286 -2.22 -7.44 -30.11
CA GLU A 286 -3.42 -7.30 -30.95
C GLU A 286 -4.68 -7.20 -30.09
N VAL A 287 -4.75 -8.03 -29.04
CA VAL A 287 -5.90 -8.05 -28.11
C VAL A 287 -5.90 -6.83 -27.19
N LEU A 288 -4.75 -6.40 -26.68
CA LEU A 288 -4.64 -5.16 -25.90
C LEU A 288 -5.06 -3.94 -26.75
N GLN A 289 -4.63 -3.87 -28.01
CA GLN A 289 -5.04 -2.80 -28.93
C GLN A 289 -6.54 -2.83 -29.21
N LEU A 290 -7.15 -4.01 -29.31
CA LEU A 290 -8.60 -4.16 -29.45
C LEU A 290 -9.34 -3.72 -28.18
N LEU A 291 -8.90 -4.20 -27.00
CA LEU A 291 -9.50 -3.93 -25.69
C LEU A 291 -9.49 -2.45 -25.36
N PHE A 292 -8.41 -1.73 -25.61
CA PHE A 292 -8.41 -0.29 -25.32
C PHE A 292 -8.77 0.55 -26.54
N SER A 293 -8.98 -0.07 -27.71
CA SER A 293 -9.16 0.63 -28.98
C SER A 293 -8.11 1.72 -29.17
N LEU A 294 -6.85 1.42 -28.82
CA LEU A 294 -5.74 2.38 -28.79
C LEU A 294 -5.55 2.93 -30.21
N GLN A 295 -6.14 4.09 -30.49
CA GLN A 295 -5.48 5.02 -31.39
C GLN A 295 -4.18 5.48 -30.73
N ASP A 296 -3.28 6.10 -31.48
CA ASP A 296 -2.02 6.66 -30.96
C ASP A 296 -2.21 7.57 -29.72
N ASP A 297 -3.46 8.00 -29.46
CA ASP A 297 -4.01 8.80 -28.37
C ASP A 297 -4.00 8.15 -26.97
N LEU A 298 -4.06 6.81 -26.88
CA LEU A 298 -4.12 6.08 -25.61
C LEU A 298 -2.78 5.40 -25.35
N ARG A 299 -1.98 5.99 -24.45
CA ARG A 299 -0.67 5.47 -24.06
C ARG A 299 -0.78 4.76 -22.72
N LEU A 300 0.00 3.70 -22.53
CA LEU A 300 0.15 3.07 -21.22
C LEU A 300 1.12 3.89 -20.38
N GLN A 301 0.92 3.88 -19.07
CA GLN A 301 1.78 4.52 -18.11
C GLN A 301 2.00 3.64 -16.88
N GLN A 302 3.11 3.84 -16.20
CA GLN A 302 3.43 3.25 -14.91
C GLN A 302 4.21 4.32 -14.12
N TYR A 303 3.73 4.72 -12.95
CA TYR A 303 4.35 5.80 -12.15
C TYR A 303 4.59 7.09 -12.96
N SER A 304 3.60 7.56 -13.72
CA SER A 304 3.72 8.67 -14.68
C SER A 304 4.71 8.46 -15.85
N ARG A 305 5.47 7.36 -15.90
CA ARG A 305 6.34 7.01 -17.03
C ARG A 305 5.51 6.37 -18.13
N GLN A 306 5.73 6.78 -19.38
CA GLN A 306 5.10 6.14 -20.52
C GLN A 306 5.69 4.74 -20.77
N VAL A 307 4.82 3.76 -20.93
CA VAL A 307 5.14 2.36 -21.26
C VAL A 307 4.65 2.07 -22.67
N ALA A 308 5.48 1.43 -23.49
CA ALA A 308 5.04 1.02 -24.81
C ALA A 308 4.30 -0.32 -24.72
N ILE A 309 3.24 -0.50 -25.52
CA ILE A 309 2.54 -1.79 -25.62
C ILE A 309 3.51 -2.90 -26.07
N THR A 310 4.58 -2.52 -26.79
CA THR A 310 5.66 -3.41 -27.18
C THR A 310 6.37 -4.08 -26.00
N ASP A 311 6.40 -3.43 -24.85
CA ASP A 311 7.07 -3.91 -23.64
C ASP A 311 6.25 -5.01 -22.93
N LEU A 312 4.98 -5.16 -23.32
CA LEU A 312 4.06 -6.20 -22.85
C LEU A 312 4.07 -7.45 -23.74
N LYS A 313 4.83 -7.46 -24.85
CA LYS A 313 4.87 -8.61 -25.76
C LYS A 313 5.38 -9.85 -25.03
N GLU A 314 4.81 -11.02 -25.34
CA GLU A 314 5.28 -12.33 -24.84
C GLU A 314 5.22 -12.47 -23.31
N LYS A 315 4.51 -11.57 -22.62
CA LYS A 315 4.24 -11.62 -21.18
C LYS A 315 2.82 -12.07 -20.88
N VAL A 316 2.63 -12.72 -19.73
CA VAL A 316 1.30 -12.99 -19.17
C VAL A 316 0.79 -11.70 -18.53
N ILE A 317 -0.43 -11.28 -18.88
CA ILE A 317 -1.00 -10.00 -18.40
C ILE A 317 -2.15 -10.28 -17.44
N LEU A 318 -2.03 -9.76 -16.22
CA LEU A 318 -3.11 -9.72 -15.24
C LEU A 318 -3.90 -8.42 -15.44
N LEU A 319 -5.06 -8.53 -16.08
CA LEU A 319 -5.98 -7.42 -16.30
C LEU A 319 -6.77 -7.19 -15.01
N LEU A 320 -6.44 -6.13 -14.28
CA LEU A 320 -7.09 -5.73 -13.05
C LEU A 320 -8.24 -4.78 -13.37
N LEU A 321 -9.48 -5.17 -13.11
CA LEU A 321 -10.69 -4.37 -13.33
C LEU A 321 -11.26 -3.95 -11.98
N SER A 322 -11.35 -2.64 -11.76
CA SER A 322 -11.91 -2.07 -10.53
C SER A 322 -12.42 -0.65 -10.78
N LYS A 323 -13.22 -0.13 -9.85
CA LYS A 323 -13.52 1.31 -9.84
C LYS A 323 -12.29 2.10 -9.37
N PRO A 324 -12.08 3.35 -9.86
CA PRO A 324 -10.99 4.22 -9.39
C PRO A 324 -10.92 4.37 -7.87
N GLU A 325 -12.08 4.45 -7.22
CA GLU A 325 -12.22 4.69 -5.77
C GLU A 325 -12.13 3.41 -4.92
N LEU A 326 -12.24 2.23 -5.54
CA LEU A 326 -12.43 0.95 -4.87
C LEU A 326 -11.31 -0.05 -5.20
N LEU A 327 -10.08 0.42 -5.37
CA LEU A 327 -8.92 -0.48 -5.32
C LEU A 327 -8.75 -0.93 -3.86
N PRO A 328 -9.10 -2.17 -3.49
CA PRO A 328 -8.98 -2.61 -2.12
C PRO A 328 -7.48 -2.80 -1.84
N THR A 329 -7.00 -2.10 -0.82
CA THR A 329 -5.58 -2.02 -0.47
C THR A 329 -5.05 -3.43 -0.15
N GLU A 330 -5.69 -4.16 0.76
CA GLU A 330 -5.20 -5.42 1.32
C GLU A 330 -5.16 -6.56 0.28
N PRO A 331 -6.23 -6.85 -0.49
CA PRO A 331 -6.20 -7.92 -1.47
C PRO A 331 -5.23 -7.64 -2.61
N PHE A 332 -5.09 -6.37 -3.02
CA PHE A 332 -4.12 -5.99 -4.05
C PHE A 332 -2.68 -6.15 -3.55
N HIS A 333 -2.36 -5.74 -2.32
CA HIS A 333 -1.06 -6.01 -1.71
C HIS A 333 -0.79 -7.50 -1.59
N PHE A 334 -1.78 -8.29 -1.20
CA PHE A 334 -1.67 -9.74 -1.14
C PHE A 334 -1.36 -10.33 -2.52
N LEU A 335 -2.06 -9.90 -3.59
CA LEU A 335 -1.77 -10.30 -4.97
C LEU A 335 -0.31 -10.00 -5.35
N LEU A 336 0.17 -8.78 -5.08
CA LEU A 336 1.55 -8.38 -5.36
C LEU A 336 2.55 -9.28 -4.63
N GLN A 337 2.33 -9.52 -3.34
CA GLN A 337 3.19 -10.39 -2.54
C GLN A 337 3.27 -11.80 -3.14
N GLN A 338 2.11 -12.40 -3.45
CA GLN A 338 2.06 -13.76 -4.01
C GLN A 338 2.72 -13.87 -5.39
N LEU A 339 2.71 -12.79 -6.18
CA LEU A 339 3.43 -12.73 -7.45
C LEU A 339 4.93 -12.58 -7.24
N TYR A 340 5.38 -11.62 -6.44
CA TYR A 340 6.82 -11.36 -6.23
C TYR A 340 7.55 -12.51 -5.53
N ASP A 341 6.88 -13.24 -4.63
CA ASP A 341 7.46 -14.41 -3.97
C ASP A 341 7.58 -15.62 -4.92
N HIS A 342 6.94 -15.60 -6.09
CA HIS A 342 6.98 -16.71 -7.04
C HIS A 342 8.22 -16.63 -7.95
N PRO A 343 9.08 -17.67 -8.01
CA PRO A 343 10.35 -17.65 -8.74
C PRO A 343 10.21 -17.45 -10.27
N SER A 344 9.02 -17.71 -10.82
CA SER A 344 8.71 -17.54 -12.25
C SER A 344 8.03 -16.19 -12.61
N ASN A 345 7.96 -15.23 -11.69
CA ASN A 345 7.25 -13.95 -11.89
C ASN A 345 7.90 -12.99 -12.91
N THR A 346 9.10 -13.29 -13.41
CA THR A 346 9.82 -12.39 -14.33
C THR A 346 9.11 -12.13 -15.67
N ASN A 347 8.03 -12.86 -15.98
CA ASN A 347 7.28 -12.75 -17.23
C ASN A 347 5.79 -12.42 -17.04
N THR A 348 5.41 -11.77 -15.93
CA THR A 348 4.02 -11.39 -15.63
C THR A 348 3.91 -9.91 -15.28
N GLU A 349 2.91 -9.23 -15.83
CA GLU A 349 2.66 -7.80 -15.60
C GLU A 349 1.21 -7.55 -15.20
N ILE A 350 0.97 -6.57 -14.34
CA ILE A 350 -0.37 -6.16 -13.93
C ILE A 350 -0.77 -4.92 -14.74
N LEU A 351 -1.90 -5.01 -15.43
CA LEU A 351 -2.48 -3.92 -16.20
C LEU A 351 -3.83 -3.53 -15.60
N TRP A 352 -3.89 -2.35 -15.00
CA TRP A 352 -5.09 -1.78 -14.40
C TRP A 352 -5.99 -1.13 -15.46
N ILE A 353 -7.24 -1.60 -15.50
CA ILE A 353 -8.34 -1.12 -16.33
C ILE A 353 -9.41 -0.53 -15.39
N PRO A 354 -9.42 0.79 -15.19
CA PRO A 354 -10.41 1.41 -14.31
C PRO A 354 -11.79 1.47 -15.00
N ILE A 355 -12.83 1.02 -14.30
CA ILE A 355 -14.21 1.07 -14.76
C ILE A 355 -14.92 2.21 -14.00
N PRO A 356 -15.32 3.31 -14.68
CA PRO A 356 -16.05 4.40 -14.02
C PRO A 356 -17.40 3.92 -13.47
N THR A 357 -17.96 4.63 -12.49
CA THR A 357 -19.27 4.31 -11.91
C THR A 357 -20.41 4.51 -12.91
N SER A 358 -20.23 5.43 -13.86
CA SER A 358 -21.22 5.72 -14.90
C SER A 358 -20.64 5.58 -16.32
N GLN A 359 -21.41 5.90 -17.37
CA GLN A 359 -20.88 5.96 -18.75
C GLN A 359 -19.86 7.10 -18.94
N LYS A 360 -19.92 8.13 -18.08
CA LYS A 360 -19.03 9.29 -18.11
C LYS A 360 -18.20 9.33 -16.83
N TRP A 361 -16.95 9.76 -16.98
CA TRP A 361 -16.05 10.00 -15.86
C TRP A 361 -16.38 11.31 -15.17
N THR A 362 -16.48 11.30 -13.84
CA THR A 362 -16.52 12.53 -13.04
C THR A 362 -15.11 13.10 -12.84
N GLU A 363 -14.99 14.32 -12.33
CA GLU A 363 -13.68 14.91 -12.08
C GLU A 363 -12.99 14.26 -10.86
N GLU A 364 -13.78 13.88 -9.86
CA GLU A 364 -13.32 13.15 -8.68
C GLU A 364 -12.75 11.77 -9.04
N GLU A 365 -13.42 11.04 -9.95
CA GLU A 365 -12.93 9.75 -10.47
C GLU A 365 -11.59 9.90 -11.19
N LYS A 366 -11.40 10.97 -11.97
CA LYS A 366 -10.14 11.25 -12.67
C LYS A 366 -9.03 11.60 -11.69
N GLN A 367 -9.29 12.43 -10.69
CA GLN A 367 -8.32 12.80 -9.66
C GLN A 367 -7.87 11.56 -8.87
N THR A 368 -8.82 10.73 -8.44
CA THR A 368 -8.57 9.48 -7.71
C THR A 368 -7.75 8.49 -8.55
N PHE A 369 -8.07 8.37 -9.83
CA PHE A 369 -7.30 7.55 -10.77
C PHE A 369 -5.86 8.05 -10.93
N ASN A 370 -5.67 9.36 -11.14
CA ASN A 370 -4.35 9.96 -11.31
C ASN A 370 -3.48 9.77 -10.06
N PHE A 371 -4.05 9.88 -8.86
CA PHE A 371 -3.34 9.60 -7.61
C PHE A 371 -2.94 8.12 -7.49
N SER A 372 -3.90 7.21 -7.70
CA SER A 372 -3.69 5.76 -7.52
C SER A 372 -2.74 5.16 -8.55
N SER A 373 -2.85 5.56 -9.83
CA SER A 373 -1.98 5.10 -10.91
C SER A 373 -0.52 5.53 -10.76
N ASN A 374 -0.26 6.58 -9.98
CA ASN A 374 1.08 7.05 -9.64
C ASN A 374 1.65 6.41 -8.37
N SER A 375 0.82 5.70 -7.59
CA SER A 375 1.21 5.12 -6.31
C SER A 375 1.40 3.60 -6.37
N LEU A 376 0.73 2.93 -7.30
CA LEU A 376 0.71 1.46 -7.38
C LEU A 376 1.69 0.91 -8.43
N PRO A 377 2.32 -0.26 -8.18
CA PRO A 377 3.18 -0.97 -9.14
C PRO A 377 2.37 -1.65 -10.26
N CYS A 378 1.45 -0.93 -10.90
CA CYS A 378 0.66 -1.43 -12.01
C CYS A 378 0.80 -0.52 -13.24
N ILE A 379 0.76 -1.14 -14.41
CA ILE A 379 0.63 -0.42 -15.68
C ILE A 379 -0.83 -0.01 -15.80
N SER A 380 -1.10 1.18 -16.30
CA SER A 380 -2.47 1.69 -16.50
C SER A 380 -2.57 2.47 -17.80
N VAL A 381 -3.78 2.73 -18.27
CA VAL A 381 -4.01 3.61 -19.42
C VAL A 381 -3.92 5.06 -18.95
N LYS A 382 -3.08 5.92 -19.57
CA LYS A 382 -2.88 7.32 -19.14
C LYS A 382 -4.18 8.15 -19.07
N ARG A 383 -5.12 7.90 -20.00
CA ARG A 383 -6.40 8.62 -20.10
C ARG A 383 -7.56 7.64 -20.31
N PRO A 384 -7.95 6.89 -19.28
CA PRO A 384 -8.96 5.85 -19.42
C PRO A 384 -10.35 6.39 -19.80
N TRP A 385 -10.64 7.68 -19.55
CA TRP A 385 -11.86 8.35 -19.99
C TRP A 385 -11.99 8.55 -21.51
N LEU A 386 -10.93 8.27 -22.28
CA LEU A 386 -10.98 8.26 -23.74
C LEU A 386 -11.25 6.85 -24.31
N MET A 387 -11.37 5.83 -23.46
CA MET A 387 -11.71 4.48 -23.90
C MET A 387 -13.09 4.43 -24.56
N SER A 388 -13.23 3.57 -25.56
CA SER A 388 -14.49 3.38 -26.28
C SER A 388 -15.62 2.94 -25.34
N SER A 389 -16.79 3.56 -25.49
CA SER A 389 -18.01 3.14 -24.81
C SER A 389 -18.39 1.69 -25.15
N THR A 390 -18.09 1.22 -26.37
CA THR A 390 -18.32 -0.16 -26.81
C THR A 390 -17.52 -1.15 -25.97
N VAL A 391 -16.25 -0.83 -25.69
CA VAL A 391 -15.39 -1.64 -24.81
C VAL A 391 -15.93 -1.65 -23.39
N LEU A 392 -16.24 -0.49 -22.83
CA LEU A 392 -16.75 -0.39 -21.46
C LEU A 392 -18.08 -1.14 -21.29
N ASN A 393 -18.95 -1.07 -22.30
CA ASN A 393 -20.18 -1.84 -22.32
C ASN A 393 -19.88 -3.34 -22.38
N PHE A 394 -18.99 -3.78 -23.27
CA PHE A 394 -18.57 -5.19 -23.35
C PHE A 394 -18.04 -5.73 -22.01
N LEU A 395 -17.15 -4.98 -21.34
CA LEU A 395 -16.60 -5.37 -20.04
C LEU A 395 -17.67 -5.44 -18.93
N ARG A 396 -18.74 -4.64 -19.02
CA ARG A 396 -19.86 -4.69 -18.07
C ARG A 396 -20.88 -5.77 -18.39
N THR A 397 -21.08 -6.10 -19.66
CA THR A 397 -22.17 -7.01 -20.10
C THR A 397 -21.73 -8.45 -20.28
N GLU A 398 -20.55 -8.68 -20.84
CA GLU A 398 -20.07 -10.03 -21.20
C GLU A 398 -19.12 -10.61 -20.15
N TRP A 399 -18.41 -9.76 -19.39
CA TRP A 399 -17.54 -10.22 -18.31
C TRP A 399 -18.32 -10.23 -16.99
N PRO A 400 -18.03 -11.16 -16.06
CA PRO A 400 -18.76 -11.29 -14.78
C PRO A 400 -18.36 -10.21 -13.76
N TYR A 401 -18.04 -9.00 -14.22
CA TYR A 401 -17.72 -7.86 -13.37
C TYR A 401 -18.97 -7.38 -12.63
N ARG A 402 -18.90 -7.29 -11.30
CA ARG A 402 -19.97 -6.75 -10.46
C ARG A 402 -19.58 -5.35 -10.02
N ASP A 403 -20.50 -4.41 -10.12
CA ASP A 403 -20.27 -3.04 -9.68
C ASP A 403 -19.88 -3.03 -8.19
N GLY A 404 -18.64 -2.61 -7.92
CA GLY A 404 -18.10 -2.52 -6.56
C GLY A 404 -17.11 -3.62 -6.18
N GLU A 405 -16.87 -4.60 -7.04
CA GLU A 405 -15.86 -5.65 -6.82
C GLU A 405 -14.59 -5.39 -7.66
N THR A 406 -13.45 -5.89 -7.19
CA THR A 406 -12.21 -5.96 -7.97
C THR A 406 -12.09 -7.35 -8.60
N MET A 407 -11.81 -7.39 -9.91
CA MET A 407 -11.69 -8.62 -10.68
C MET A 407 -10.33 -8.66 -11.38
N VAL A 408 -9.70 -9.83 -11.44
CA VAL A 408 -8.41 -10.00 -12.13
C VAL A 408 -8.57 -11.04 -13.23
N ALA A 409 -8.62 -10.63 -14.49
CA ALA A 409 -8.60 -11.56 -15.61
C ALA A 409 -7.16 -11.86 -16.04
N VAL A 410 -6.89 -13.08 -16.50
CA VAL A 410 -5.56 -13.54 -16.92
C VAL A 410 -5.53 -13.70 -18.42
N MET A 411 -4.62 -12.98 -19.07
CA MET A 411 -4.36 -13.08 -20.50
C MET A 411 -3.01 -13.76 -20.73
N ASP A 412 -2.99 -14.80 -21.55
CA ASP A 412 -1.76 -15.48 -21.95
C ASP A 412 -0.96 -14.67 -22.98
N THR A 413 0.23 -15.16 -23.33
CA THR A 413 1.14 -14.50 -24.28
C THR A 413 0.57 -14.40 -25.71
N ASN A 414 -0.46 -15.19 -26.04
CA ASN A 414 -1.13 -15.21 -27.34
C ASN A 414 -2.39 -14.32 -27.34
N GLY A 415 -2.69 -13.63 -26.23
CA GLY A 415 -3.86 -12.77 -26.10
C GLY A 415 -5.15 -13.48 -25.70
N LYS A 416 -5.10 -14.77 -25.36
CA LYS A 416 -6.28 -15.51 -24.91
C LYS A 416 -6.52 -15.26 -23.43
N VAL A 417 -7.77 -14.96 -23.06
CA VAL A 417 -8.19 -14.88 -21.66
C VAL A 417 -8.37 -16.29 -21.12
N VAL A 418 -7.41 -16.75 -20.32
CA VAL A 418 -7.32 -18.11 -19.78
C VAL A 418 -7.99 -18.26 -18.40
N ASN A 419 -8.30 -17.15 -17.74
CA ASN A 419 -9.14 -17.09 -16.55
C ASN A 419 -9.82 -15.71 -16.44
N MET A 420 -11.10 -15.68 -16.11
CA MET A 420 -11.86 -14.43 -15.96
C MET A 420 -11.76 -13.80 -14.57
N ASN A 421 -11.41 -14.59 -13.54
CA ASN A 421 -11.19 -14.07 -12.19
C ASN A 421 -10.15 -14.90 -11.43
N ALA A 422 -8.88 -14.59 -11.62
CA ALA A 422 -7.76 -15.12 -10.87
C ALA A 422 -7.68 -14.62 -9.43
N MET A 423 -8.40 -13.55 -9.07
CA MET A 423 -8.40 -13.06 -7.69
C MET A 423 -8.88 -14.12 -6.71
N ASP A 424 -9.87 -14.93 -7.12
CA ASP A 424 -10.32 -16.08 -6.34
C ASP A 424 -9.18 -17.08 -6.11
N MET A 425 -8.41 -17.41 -7.15
CA MET A 425 -7.30 -18.36 -7.05
C MET A 425 -6.15 -17.83 -6.19
N VAL A 426 -5.82 -16.55 -6.35
CA VAL A 426 -4.80 -15.86 -5.56
C VAL A 426 -5.19 -15.90 -4.10
N LEU A 427 -6.43 -15.52 -3.78
CA LEU A 427 -6.92 -15.57 -2.41
C LEU A 427 -6.89 -16.99 -1.86
N ILE A 428 -7.27 -18.03 -2.60
CA ILE A 428 -7.33 -19.42 -2.07
C ILE A 428 -5.95 -20.07 -1.93
N TRP A 429 -5.10 -20.02 -2.95
CA TRP A 429 -3.83 -20.79 -3.01
C TRP A 429 -2.56 -19.95 -3.12
N GLY A 430 -2.68 -18.62 -3.24
CA GLY A 430 -1.54 -17.72 -3.37
C GLY A 430 -0.67 -18.06 -4.58
N GLY A 431 0.66 -18.05 -4.39
CA GLY A 431 1.62 -18.36 -5.45
C GLY A 431 1.47 -19.75 -6.09
N LYS A 432 0.90 -20.76 -5.38
CA LYS A 432 0.69 -22.12 -5.92
C LYS A 432 -0.30 -22.15 -7.09
N ALA A 433 -1.16 -21.14 -7.17
CA ALA A 433 -2.12 -20.99 -8.27
C ALA A 433 -1.49 -20.50 -9.57
N TYR A 434 -0.25 -20.02 -9.58
CA TYR A 434 0.43 -19.56 -10.80
C TYR A 434 0.44 -20.68 -11.88
N PRO A 435 0.14 -20.38 -13.17
CA PRO A 435 -0.11 -19.06 -13.79
C PRO A 435 -1.57 -18.60 -13.77
N PHE A 436 -2.34 -19.01 -12.76
CA PHE A 436 -3.73 -18.62 -12.50
C PHE A 436 -4.72 -18.96 -13.62
N THR A 437 -4.47 -20.06 -14.33
CA THR A 437 -5.36 -20.55 -15.40
C THR A 437 -6.53 -21.36 -14.83
N ALA A 438 -7.67 -21.38 -15.53
CA ALA A 438 -8.81 -22.21 -15.13
C ALA A 438 -8.45 -23.71 -15.03
N SER A 439 -7.60 -24.22 -15.94
CA SER A 439 -7.12 -25.60 -15.87
C SER A 439 -6.28 -25.89 -14.63
N LYS A 440 -5.48 -24.92 -14.17
CA LYS A 440 -4.71 -25.05 -12.94
C LYS A 440 -5.61 -25.00 -11.70
N GLU A 441 -6.68 -24.21 -11.75
CA GLU A 441 -7.71 -24.18 -10.70
C GLU A 441 -8.40 -25.55 -10.54
N ASP A 442 -8.72 -26.21 -11.66
CA ASP A 442 -9.31 -27.55 -11.64
C ASP A 442 -8.33 -28.59 -11.05
N GLU A 443 -7.06 -28.55 -11.46
CA GLU A 443 -5.99 -29.41 -10.90
C GLU A 443 -5.85 -29.23 -9.38
N LEU A 444 -5.86 -27.99 -8.89
CA LEU A 444 -5.74 -27.69 -7.46
C LEU A 444 -6.95 -28.18 -6.66
N TRP A 445 -8.15 -28.16 -7.24
CA TRP A 445 -9.32 -28.72 -6.57
C TRP A 445 -9.34 -30.25 -6.50
N GLU A 446 -8.68 -30.93 -7.45
CA GLU A 446 -8.46 -32.38 -7.38
C GLU A 446 -7.47 -32.75 -6.27
N GLU A 447 -6.47 -31.89 -6.00
CA GLU A 447 -5.52 -32.05 -4.90
C GLU A 447 -6.16 -31.71 -3.54
N ASP A 448 -6.75 -30.51 -3.40
CA ASP A 448 -7.33 -29.96 -2.17
C ASP A 448 -8.85 -30.17 -2.08
N HIS A 449 -9.29 -31.43 -1.98
CA HIS A 449 -10.71 -31.80 -1.98
C HIS A 449 -11.45 -31.55 -0.64
N THR A 450 -10.80 -30.96 0.39
CA THR A 450 -11.38 -30.67 1.71
C THR A 450 -11.05 -29.26 2.22
N LEU A 451 -11.93 -28.70 3.06
CA LEU A 451 -11.73 -27.38 3.69
C LEU A 451 -10.78 -27.47 4.90
N SER A 452 -9.49 -27.61 4.61
CA SER A 452 -8.43 -27.73 5.62
C SER A 452 -8.08 -26.37 6.26
N LEU A 453 -7.48 -26.41 7.46
CA LEU A 453 -6.93 -25.19 8.08
C LEU A 453 -5.81 -24.57 7.25
N GLN A 454 -5.07 -25.39 6.49
CA GLN A 454 -4.09 -24.93 5.53
C GLN A 454 -4.75 -24.10 4.44
N LEU A 455 -5.81 -24.60 3.80
CA LEU A 455 -6.55 -23.83 2.79
C LEU A 455 -7.07 -22.51 3.39
N MET A 456 -7.54 -22.52 4.64
CA MET A 456 -8.09 -21.34 5.32
C MET A 456 -7.05 -20.27 5.72
N LEU A 457 -5.81 -20.64 6.08
CA LEU A 457 -4.84 -19.72 6.70
C LEU A 457 -3.52 -19.55 5.95
N ASP A 458 -3.15 -20.47 5.04
CA ASP A 458 -1.86 -20.46 4.34
C ASP A 458 -1.65 -19.15 3.56
N GLY A 459 -0.53 -18.47 3.79
CA GLY A 459 -0.23 -17.16 3.21
C GLY A 459 -0.98 -15.96 3.81
N ILE A 460 -2.12 -16.15 4.50
CA ILE A 460 -2.84 -15.04 5.16
C ILE A 460 -2.20 -14.67 6.50
N HIS A 461 -1.90 -15.67 7.33
CA HIS A 461 -1.29 -15.43 8.64
C HIS A 461 0.23 -15.69 8.57
N PRO A 462 1.09 -14.70 8.86
CA PRO A 462 2.54 -14.80 8.67
C PRO A 462 3.16 -15.93 9.52
N GLU A 463 2.65 -16.14 10.73
CA GLU A 463 3.15 -17.18 11.63
C GLU A 463 2.61 -18.59 11.36
N PHE A 464 1.65 -18.78 10.43
CA PHE A 464 1.00 -20.09 10.24
C PHE A 464 2.00 -21.21 9.97
N ASN A 465 3.05 -20.92 9.19
CA ASN A 465 4.14 -21.85 8.89
C ASN A 465 4.95 -22.27 10.13
N THR A 466 4.97 -21.46 11.18
CA THR A 466 5.67 -21.75 12.45
C THR A 466 4.86 -22.65 13.39
N TRP A 467 3.55 -22.79 13.14
CA TRP A 467 2.62 -23.53 13.99
C TRP A 467 2.44 -25.00 13.59
N GLN A 468 3.33 -25.55 12.76
CA GLN A 468 3.28 -26.96 12.37
C GLN A 468 3.27 -27.89 13.60
N GLY A 469 2.18 -28.65 13.76
CA GLY A 469 1.98 -29.58 14.87
C GLY A 469 1.31 -28.99 16.12
N ARG A 470 0.97 -27.69 16.14
CA ARG A 470 0.15 -27.06 17.19
C ARG A 470 -1.34 -27.17 16.88
N GLU A 471 -2.17 -27.14 17.92
CA GLU A 471 -3.61 -26.99 17.76
C GLU A 471 -3.98 -25.52 17.55
N ILE A 472 -4.86 -25.26 16.60
CA ILE A 472 -5.33 -23.93 16.21
C ILE A 472 -6.84 -23.89 16.41
N CYS A 473 -7.31 -22.82 17.05
CA CYS A 473 -8.72 -22.54 17.28
C CYS A 473 -9.08 -21.23 16.60
N LEU A 474 -9.86 -21.31 15.53
CA LEU A 474 -10.44 -20.16 14.82
C LEU A 474 -11.77 -19.80 15.44
N LEU A 475 -12.02 -18.51 15.68
CA LEU A 475 -13.28 -18.00 16.24
C LEU A 475 -13.93 -16.99 15.28
N GLY A 476 -15.24 -17.11 15.06
CA GLY A 476 -16.03 -16.09 14.37
C GLY A 476 -17.27 -15.71 15.18
N SER A 477 -17.50 -14.40 15.38
CA SER A 477 -18.65 -13.87 16.14
C SER A 477 -18.87 -12.37 15.91
N ASP A 478 -20.12 -11.89 16.01
CA ASP A 478 -20.45 -10.47 16.10
C ASP A 478 -20.68 -10.00 17.57
N ASP A 479 -20.63 -10.91 18.54
CA ASP A 479 -20.80 -10.63 19.98
C ASP A 479 -19.43 -10.43 20.66
N SER A 480 -18.99 -9.19 20.76
CA SER A 480 -17.71 -8.82 21.39
C SER A 480 -17.58 -9.31 22.83
N ASN A 481 -18.66 -9.36 23.61
CA ASN A 481 -18.63 -9.85 24.98
C ASN A 481 -18.37 -11.35 25.03
N TRP A 482 -18.93 -12.11 24.08
CA TRP A 482 -18.70 -13.54 23.97
C TRP A 482 -17.26 -13.83 23.57
N VAL A 483 -16.71 -13.07 22.63
CA VAL A 483 -15.29 -13.18 22.23
C VAL A 483 -14.36 -12.93 23.41
N ASP A 484 -14.61 -11.89 24.20
CA ASP A 484 -13.82 -11.59 25.40
C ASP A 484 -13.93 -12.68 26.48
N GLU A 485 -15.11 -13.29 26.63
CA GLU A 485 -15.30 -14.45 27.51
C GLU A 485 -14.45 -15.65 27.05
N ILE A 486 -14.46 -15.97 25.75
CA ILE A 486 -13.65 -17.06 25.19
C ILE A 486 -12.16 -16.75 25.35
N LYS A 487 -11.70 -15.53 25.04
CA LYS A 487 -10.30 -15.11 25.26
C LYS A 487 -9.89 -15.23 26.74
N SER A 488 -10.79 -14.96 27.67
CA SER A 488 -10.57 -15.16 29.12
C SER A 488 -10.46 -16.64 29.49
N LEU A 489 -11.34 -17.49 28.95
CA LEU A 489 -11.29 -18.93 29.17
C LEU A 489 -10.05 -19.57 28.55
N ALA A 490 -9.67 -19.15 27.35
CA ALA A 490 -8.47 -19.63 26.66
C ALA A 490 -7.21 -19.34 27.48
N ARG A 491 -7.04 -18.11 28.00
CA ARG A 491 -5.93 -17.77 28.91
C ARG A 491 -5.90 -18.65 30.15
N LYS A 492 -7.05 -18.99 30.73
CA LYS A 492 -7.11 -19.93 31.87
C LYS A 492 -6.66 -21.33 31.49
N LEU A 493 -7.02 -21.82 30.30
CA LEU A 493 -6.58 -23.12 29.80
C LEU A 493 -5.09 -23.13 29.47
N GLN A 494 -4.57 -22.08 28.84
CA GLN A 494 -3.13 -21.92 28.59
C GLN A 494 -2.34 -21.92 29.91
N ASN A 495 -2.84 -21.25 30.96
CA ASN A 495 -2.24 -21.31 32.30
C ASN A 495 -2.28 -22.71 32.96
N LEU A 496 -3.19 -23.59 32.51
CA LEU A 496 -3.24 -25.00 32.92
C LEU A 496 -2.31 -25.91 32.10
N GLY A 497 -1.58 -25.35 31.12
CA GLY A 497 -0.60 -26.07 30.31
C GLY A 497 -1.14 -26.60 28.97
N PHE A 498 -2.29 -26.13 28.48
CA PHE A 498 -2.75 -26.42 27.13
C PHE A 498 -1.99 -25.59 26.08
N GLU A 499 -1.43 -26.24 25.06
CA GLU A 499 -0.69 -25.60 23.96
C GLU A 499 -1.59 -25.49 22.73
N PHE A 500 -2.22 -24.32 22.52
CA PHE A 500 -3.01 -24.01 21.32
C PHE A 500 -2.98 -22.51 21.02
N GLU A 501 -3.11 -22.18 19.73
CA GLU A 501 -3.24 -20.80 19.24
C GLU A 501 -4.70 -20.42 19.04
N LEU A 502 -5.09 -19.23 19.48
CA LEU A 502 -6.45 -18.70 19.37
C LEU A 502 -6.46 -17.53 18.39
N ILE A 503 -7.21 -17.66 17.30
CA ILE A 503 -7.31 -16.63 16.26
C ILE A 503 -8.73 -16.06 16.26
N ASP A 504 -8.84 -14.75 16.44
CA ASP A 504 -10.09 -14.01 16.44
C ASP A 504 -10.38 -13.44 15.05
N LEU A 505 -11.44 -13.95 14.41
CA LEU A 505 -11.89 -13.58 13.07
C LEU A 505 -13.19 -12.76 13.08
N SER A 506 -13.60 -12.25 14.24
CA SER A 506 -14.79 -11.40 14.39
C SER A 506 -14.70 -10.14 13.54
N LYS A 507 -15.78 -9.81 12.81
CA LYS A 507 -15.87 -8.60 11.97
C LYS A 507 -15.86 -7.33 12.85
N ARG A 508 -14.68 -6.79 13.16
CA ARG A 508 -14.57 -5.51 13.86
C ARG A 508 -14.55 -4.38 12.84
N THR A 509 -15.59 -3.56 12.84
CA THR A 509 -15.54 -2.25 12.20
C THR A 509 -14.69 -1.33 13.06
N VAL A 510 -13.61 -0.78 12.50
CA VAL A 510 -12.79 0.32 13.04
C VAL A 510 -11.64 -0.10 13.98
N ASP A 511 -10.49 -0.48 13.39
CA ASP A 511 -9.17 0.08 13.71
C ASP A 511 -8.09 -0.57 12.80
N SER A 512 -7.25 0.27 12.17
CA SER A 512 -6.15 -0.13 11.29
C SER A 512 -5.02 -0.81 12.09
N THR A 513 -5.22 -2.09 12.38
CA THR A 513 -4.24 -2.98 13.01
C THR A 513 -3.95 -4.16 12.08
N GLU A 514 -2.78 -4.80 12.17
CA GLU A 514 -2.45 -5.99 11.37
C GLU A 514 -3.48 -7.12 11.52
N GLU A 515 -4.13 -7.23 12.69
CA GLU A 515 -5.25 -8.16 12.93
C GLU A 515 -6.44 -7.89 11.99
N SER A 516 -6.71 -6.62 11.63
CA SER A 516 -7.80 -6.24 10.73
C SER A 516 -7.58 -6.74 9.30
N SER A 517 -6.34 -6.69 8.79
CA SER A 517 -6.02 -7.15 7.43
C SER A 517 -6.12 -8.68 7.30
N ILE A 518 -5.69 -9.42 8.33
CA ILE A 518 -5.83 -10.89 8.39
C ILE A 518 -7.31 -11.29 8.37
N GLN A 519 -8.14 -10.60 9.15
CA GLN A 519 -9.59 -10.83 9.20
C GLN A 519 -10.23 -10.61 7.83
N GLU A 520 -9.93 -9.49 7.18
CA GLU A 520 -10.46 -9.17 5.85
C GLU A 520 -10.07 -10.20 4.80
N LEU A 521 -8.78 -10.55 4.72
CA LEU A 521 -8.29 -11.56 3.78
C LEU A 521 -8.90 -12.95 4.05
N PHE A 522 -9.08 -13.33 5.31
CA PHE A 522 -9.74 -14.60 5.68
C PHE A 522 -11.17 -14.68 5.15
N TRP A 523 -11.97 -13.63 5.38
CA TRP A 523 -13.36 -13.61 4.93
C TRP A 523 -13.46 -13.57 3.41
N LEU A 524 -12.63 -12.75 2.74
CA LEU A 524 -12.55 -12.71 1.27
C LEU A 524 -12.15 -14.06 0.68
N ARG A 525 -11.22 -14.78 1.32
CA ARG A 525 -10.84 -16.13 0.92
C ARG A 525 -12.01 -17.10 0.99
N LEU A 526 -12.78 -17.11 2.08
CA LEU A 526 -13.97 -17.98 2.19
C LEU A 526 -15.01 -17.64 1.10
N GLU A 527 -15.25 -16.36 0.83
CA GLU A 527 -16.13 -15.94 -0.26
C GLU A 527 -15.61 -16.42 -1.63
N SER A 528 -14.30 -16.35 -1.86
CA SER A 528 -13.66 -16.88 -3.06
C SER A 528 -13.75 -18.40 -3.17
N VAL A 529 -13.60 -19.16 -2.08
CA VAL A 529 -13.85 -20.62 -2.07
C VAL A 529 -15.30 -20.90 -2.47
N LYS A 530 -16.28 -20.20 -1.87
CA LYS A 530 -17.70 -20.35 -2.22
C LYS A 530 -17.96 -20.07 -3.70
N ARG A 531 -17.42 -18.96 -4.23
CA ARG A 531 -17.55 -18.59 -5.66
C ARG A 531 -16.88 -19.61 -6.58
N SER A 532 -15.67 -20.06 -6.26
CA SER A 532 -14.90 -21.02 -7.05
C SER A 532 -15.58 -22.39 -7.10
N LYS A 533 -16.09 -22.88 -5.96
CA LYS A 533 -16.85 -24.15 -5.89
C LYS A 533 -18.20 -24.06 -6.58
N LEU A 534 -18.94 -22.96 -6.41
CA LEU A 534 -20.24 -22.77 -7.06
C LEU A 534 -20.18 -22.92 -8.59
N LYS A 535 -19.08 -22.50 -9.23
CA LYS A 535 -18.83 -22.67 -10.68
C LYS A 535 -18.78 -24.15 -11.10
N ARG A 536 -18.49 -25.06 -10.18
CA ARG A 536 -18.18 -26.48 -10.41
C ARG A 536 -19.23 -27.44 -9.83
N ILE A 537 -20.28 -26.93 -9.18
CA ILE A 537 -21.38 -27.76 -8.69
C ILE A 537 -22.17 -28.26 -9.91
N GLU A 538 -21.96 -29.52 -10.28
CA GLU A 538 -22.90 -30.23 -11.14
C GLU A 538 -24.21 -30.47 -10.38
N SER A 539 -25.34 -30.35 -11.07
CA SER A 539 -26.70 -30.39 -10.52
C SER A 539 -27.10 -31.66 -9.73
N SER A 540 -26.18 -32.62 -9.57
CA SER A 540 -26.46 -33.98 -9.10
C SER A 540 -25.72 -34.39 -7.82
N ASN A 541 -24.73 -33.63 -7.32
CA ASN A 541 -24.03 -33.95 -6.06
C ASN A 541 -23.75 -32.69 -5.21
N PRO A 542 -24.04 -32.70 -3.91
CA PRO A 542 -23.65 -31.61 -3.00
C PRO A 542 -22.13 -31.61 -2.77
N ASP A 543 -21.47 -30.48 -3.06
CA ASP A 543 -20.06 -30.27 -2.72
C ASP A 543 -19.94 -29.92 -1.22
N ARG A 544 -19.24 -30.77 -0.47
CA ARG A 544 -19.10 -30.62 0.99
C ARG A 544 -18.37 -29.35 1.42
N VAL A 545 -17.36 -28.93 0.65
CA VAL A 545 -16.61 -27.70 0.94
C VAL A 545 -17.51 -26.50 0.74
N PHE A 546 -18.33 -26.50 -0.32
CA PHE A 546 -19.31 -25.45 -0.56
C PHE A 546 -20.33 -25.31 0.57
N GLU A 547 -20.90 -26.43 1.05
CA GLU A 547 -21.86 -26.43 2.16
C GLU A 547 -21.21 -25.91 3.45
N GLU A 548 -20.01 -26.39 3.79
CA GLU A 548 -19.30 -26.00 5.00
C GLU A 548 -18.94 -24.50 5.01
N VAL A 549 -18.41 -23.99 3.89
CA VAL A 549 -18.09 -22.56 3.73
C VAL A 549 -19.34 -21.69 3.79
N THR A 550 -20.43 -22.12 3.14
CA THR A 550 -21.70 -21.39 3.18
C THR A 550 -22.23 -21.29 4.61
N GLU A 551 -22.14 -22.36 5.38
CA GLU A 551 -22.57 -22.38 6.79
C GLU A 551 -21.70 -21.46 7.69
N LEU A 552 -20.42 -21.23 7.35
CA LEU A 552 -19.56 -20.29 8.08
C LEU A 552 -19.84 -18.82 7.71
N LEU A 553 -20.08 -18.55 6.42
CA LEU A 553 -20.35 -17.20 5.92
C LEU A 553 -21.76 -16.70 6.31
N GLU A 554 -22.76 -17.58 6.30
CA GLU A 554 -24.17 -17.27 6.57
C GLU A 554 -24.58 -17.68 7.99
N PHE A 555 -23.63 -17.72 8.92
CA PHE A 555 -23.88 -18.16 10.29
C PHE A 555 -24.80 -17.19 11.05
N ASP A 556 -25.84 -17.73 11.72
CA ASP A 556 -26.74 -16.92 12.55
C ASP A 556 -26.11 -16.61 13.92
N TYR A 557 -25.44 -15.46 13.99
CA TYR A 557 -24.85 -14.96 15.23
C TYR A 557 -25.87 -14.62 16.31
N GLY A 558 -27.12 -14.28 15.93
CA GLY A 558 -28.18 -13.89 16.86
C GLY A 558 -28.62 -15.05 17.77
N GLU A 559 -28.81 -16.24 17.19
CA GLU A 559 -29.25 -17.41 17.96
C GLU A 559 -28.08 -18.11 18.68
N HIS A 560 -26.89 -18.11 18.07
CA HIS A 560 -25.82 -19.03 18.46
C HIS A 560 -24.55 -18.37 19.00
N LYS A 561 -24.52 -17.03 19.08
CA LYS A 561 -23.42 -16.16 19.53
C LYS A 561 -22.17 -16.17 18.63
N GLY A 562 -21.79 -17.31 18.07
CA GLY A 562 -20.60 -17.46 17.23
C GLY A 562 -20.32 -18.92 16.90
N TRP A 563 -19.21 -19.16 16.23
CA TRP A 563 -18.70 -20.49 15.89
C TRP A 563 -17.21 -20.59 16.18
N ALA A 564 -16.73 -21.83 16.34
CA ALA A 564 -15.31 -22.13 16.40
C ALA A 564 -14.94 -23.34 15.56
N VAL A 565 -13.75 -23.28 14.98
CA VAL A 565 -13.14 -24.38 14.22
C VAL A 565 -11.82 -24.74 14.90
N ILE A 566 -11.70 -25.98 15.36
CA ILE A 566 -10.51 -26.48 16.03
C ILE A 566 -9.87 -27.55 15.15
N GLY A 567 -8.57 -27.45 14.93
CA GLY A 567 -7.80 -28.46 14.20
C GLY A 567 -6.31 -28.35 14.45
N ASN A 568 -5.54 -29.30 13.91
CA ASN A 568 -4.08 -29.27 13.96
C ASN A 568 -3.53 -28.53 12.71
N GLY A 569 -2.45 -27.76 12.87
CA GLY A 569 -1.74 -27.11 11.76
C GLY A 569 -1.01 -28.06 10.79
N SER A 570 -1.09 -29.40 10.96
CA SER A 570 -0.47 -30.40 10.07
C SER A 570 -1.41 -30.95 8.99
N THR A 571 -0.87 -31.39 7.86
CA THR A 571 -1.56 -31.94 6.67
C THR A 571 -2.29 -33.27 6.85
N ALA A 572 -2.19 -33.93 8.01
CA ALA A 572 -2.91 -35.19 8.22
C ALA A 572 -4.40 -34.90 8.43
N GLU A 573 -5.26 -35.52 7.62
CA GLU A 573 -6.73 -35.47 7.53
C GLU A 573 -7.52 -35.77 8.83
N LYS A 574 -6.93 -35.58 10.01
CA LYS A 574 -7.54 -35.92 11.29
C LYS A 574 -8.29 -34.73 11.88
N GLU A 575 -9.62 -34.87 11.84
CA GLU A 575 -10.61 -34.31 12.76
C GLU A 575 -10.49 -32.79 13.00
N LYS A 576 -10.87 -32.00 11.99
CA LYS A 576 -11.34 -30.62 12.25
C LYS A 576 -12.71 -30.69 12.92
N GLU A 577 -12.84 -30.13 14.12
CA GLU A 577 -14.10 -30.09 14.86
C GLU A 577 -14.70 -28.68 14.79
N LYS A 578 -15.90 -28.58 14.19
CA LYS A 578 -16.70 -27.35 14.18
C LYS A 578 -17.65 -27.35 15.38
N ILE A 579 -17.66 -26.24 16.13
CA ILE A 579 -18.43 -26.14 17.37
C ILE A 579 -19.19 -24.83 17.42
N VAL A 580 -20.48 -24.91 17.76
CA VAL A 580 -21.35 -23.75 17.97
C VAL A 580 -20.96 -23.02 19.27
N GLY A 581 -20.95 -21.69 19.24
CA GLY A 581 -20.33 -20.84 20.26
C GLY A 581 -20.85 -21.06 21.68
N LYS A 582 -22.17 -21.20 21.88
CA LYS A 582 -22.76 -21.55 23.19
C LYS A 582 -22.21 -22.87 23.76
N LYS A 583 -22.07 -23.90 22.91
CA LYS A 583 -21.54 -25.22 23.31
C LYS A 583 -20.04 -25.12 23.63
N LEU A 584 -19.29 -24.35 22.85
CA LEU A 584 -17.85 -24.14 23.09
C LEU A 584 -17.61 -23.53 24.48
N THR A 585 -18.34 -22.46 24.83
CA THR A 585 -18.18 -21.82 26.13
C THR A 585 -18.49 -22.79 27.28
N GLU A 586 -19.52 -23.61 27.14
CA GLU A 586 -19.86 -24.62 28.15
C GLU A 586 -18.74 -25.66 28.29
N ARG A 587 -18.24 -26.20 27.16
CA ARG A 587 -17.15 -27.18 27.14
C ARG A 587 -15.87 -26.62 27.75
N MET A 588 -15.45 -25.40 27.37
CA MET A 588 -14.27 -24.75 27.97
C MET A 588 -14.43 -24.52 29.48
N ARG A 589 -15.62 -24.09 29.95
CA ARG A 589 -15.89 -23.97 31.39
C ARG A 589 -15.80 -25.31 32.12
N ARG A 590 -16.22 -26.42 31.50
CA ARG A 590 -16.08 -27.78 32.05
C ARG A 590 -14.60 -28.17 32.16
N ILE A 591 -13.79 -27.91 31.14
CA ILE A 591 -12.35 -28.20 31.16
C ILE A 591 -11.64 -27.38 32.23
N VAL A 592 -11.95 -26.08 32.36
CA VAL A 592 -11.41 -25.23 33.44
C VAL A 592 -11.76 -25.80 34.82
N ARG A 593 -12.94 -26.40 35.00
CA ARG A 593 -13.33 -27.08 36.25
C ARG A 593 -12.55 -28.38 36.49
N TRP A 594 -12.11 -29.08 35.43
CA TRP A 594 -11.23 -30.25 35.56
C TRP A 594 -9.85 -29.86 36.09
N GLY A 595 -9.39 -28.62 35.83
CA GLY A 595 -8.13 -28.08 36.35
C GLY A 595 -6.94 -28.94 35.95
N GLU A 596 -6.03 -29.21 36.90
CA GLU A 596 -4.84 -30.04 36.68
C GLU A 596 -5.17 -31.48 36.24
N HIS A 597 -6.41 -31.96 36.41
CA HIS A 597 -6.80 -33.30 35.98
C HIS A 597 -6.90 -33.45 34.45
N ALA A 598 -6.99 -32.33 33.73
CA ALA A 598 -6.96 -32.30 32.28
C ALA A 598 -5.53 -32.14 31.72
N ALA A 599 -4.51 -32.00 32.59
CA ALA A 599 -3.12 -31.82 32.18
C ALA A 599 -2.60 -33.07 31.44
N GLY A 600 -2.17 -32.87 30.19
CA GLY A 600 -1.69 -33.93 29.29
C GLY A 600 -2.67 -34.37 28.20
N MET A 601 -3.90 -33.83 28.18
CA MET A 601 -4.79 -33.92 27.02
C MET A 601 -4.47 -32.83 26.00
N SER A 602 -4.75 -33.09 24.72
CA SER A 602 -4.80 -32.01 23.72
C SER A 602 -6.06 -31.16 23.91
N PHE A 603 -6.04 -29.92 23.44
CA PHE A 603 -7.20 -29.02 23.47
C PHE A 603 -8.40 -29.60 22.71
N ALA A 604 -8.20 -30.12 21.50
CA ALA A 604 -9.27 -30.76 20.72
C ALA A 604 -9.81 -32.01 21.43
N GLU A 605 -8.92 -32.84 22.01
CA GLU A 605 -9.34 -34.03 22.77
C GLU A 605 -10.19 -33.66 23.99
N ALA A 606 -9.76 -32.66 24.76
CA ALA A 606 -10.48 -32.20 25.95
C ALA A 606 -11.87 -31.63 25.59
N ILE A 607 -11.97 -30.90 24.48
CA ILE A 607 -13.22 -30.33 23.99
C ILE A 607 -14.21 -31.43 23.54
N ARG A 608 -13.73 -32.47 22.85
CA ARG A 608 -14.55 -33.62 22.46
C ARG A 608 -15.06 -34.40 23.67
N ILE A 609 -14.21 -34.66 24.67
CA ILE A 609 -14.62 -35.36 25.91
C ILE A 609 -15.63 -34.51 26.71
N ALA A 610 -15.50 -33.18 26.67
CA ALA A 610 -16.39 -32.28 27.40
C ALA A 610 -17.82 -32.23 26.81
N GLU A 611 -18.05 -32.79 25.62
CA GLU A 611 -19.38 -32.91 25.00
C GLU A 611 -20.31 -33.86 25.77
N GLU A 612 -19.78 -34.96 26.31
CA GLU A 612 -20.59 -36.01 26.92
C GLU A 612 -21.23 -35.60 28.27
N GLU A 613 -22.49 -36.01 28.53
CA GLU A 613 -23.24 -35.73 29.78
C GLU A 613 -22.57 -36.31 31.04
N PRO A 614 -22.67 -35.72 32.24
CA PRO A 614 -22.02 -36.22 33.47
C PRO A 614 -22.23 -37.72 33.70
N CYS A 615 -21.15 -38.47 33.94
CA CYS A 615 -21.23 -39.89 34.25
C CYS A 615 -21.81 -40.04 35.66
N GLU A 616 -23.03 -40.57 35.77
CA GLU A 616 -23.73 -40.74 37.06
C GLU A 616 -23.12 -41.86 37.93
N GLU A 617 -22.24 -42.70 37.36
CA GLU A 617 -21.63 -43.84 38.05
C GLU A 617 -20.17 -43.55 38.47
N SER A 618 -19.85 -43.79 39.75
CA SER A 618 -18.49 -43.70 40.27
C SER A 618 -17.65 -44.90 39.84
N HIS A 619 -16.84 -44.73 38.78
CA HIS A 619 -15.89 -45.74 38.33
C HIS A 619 -14.60 -45.70 39.17
N THR A 620 -14.07 -46.87 39.54
CA THR A 620 -12.78 -47.00 40.25
C THR A 620 -11.90 -47.99 39.50
N VAL A 621 -10.69 -47.60 39.16
CA VAL A 621 -9.70 -48.44 38.45
C VAL A 621 -8.38 -48.40 39.21
N VAL A 622 -7.76 -49.56 39.42
CA VAL A 622 -6.45 -49.71 40.08
C VAL A 622 -5.42 -50.01 39.00
N VAL A 623 -4.45 -49.12 38.82
CA VAL A 623 -3.37 -49.23 37.82
C VAL A 623 -2.00 -49.30 38.51
N PRO A 624 -1.06 -50.15 38.06
CA PRO A 624 0.32 -50.18 38.57
C PRO A 624 1.02 -48.83 38.34
N PHE A 625 1.82 -48.37 39.30
CA PHE A 625 2.50 -47.07 39.21
C PHE A 625 3.66 -47.13 38.19
N GLU A 626 3.49 -46.45 37.05
CA GLU A 626 4.56 -46.15 36.09
C GLU A 626 4.94 -44.67 36.19
N GLU A 627 6.24 -44.38 36.29
CA GLU A 627 6.77 -43.02 36.45
C GLU A 627 6.74 -42.28 35.11
N GLY A 628 5.64 -41.58 34.87
CA GLY A 628 5.37 -40.80 33.67
C GLY A 628 3.88 -40.44 33.62
N SER A 629 3.55 -39.16 33.48
CA SER A 629 2.18 -38.65 33.56
C SER A 629 1.28 -39.19 32.44
N ARG A 630 0.67 -40.36 32.66
CA ARG A 630 -0.52 -40.77 31.91
C ARG A 630 -1.75 -40.24 32.64
N VAL A 631 -2.57 -39.45 31.94
CA VAL A 631 -3.95 -39.18 32.35
C VAL A 631 -4.65 -40.54 32.47
N VAL A 632 -5.19 -40.85 33.64
CA VAL A 632 -5.97 -42.09 33.82
C VAL A 632 -7.38 -41.77 33.37
N THR A 633 -7.70 -42.15 32.14
CA THR A 633 -9.06 -42.05 31.62
C THR A 633 -9.84 -43.30 31.99
N CYS A 634 -11.13 -43.14 32.28
CA CYS A 634 -11.98 -44.29 32.55
C CYS A 634 -12.11 -45.16 31.28
N GLU A 635 -11.86 -46.47 31.36
CA GLU A 635 -12.01 -47.37 30.20
C GLU A 635 -13.44 -47.39 29.63
N LYS A 636 -14.45 -47.07 30.45
CA LYS A 636 -15.86 -47.06 30.05
C LYS A 636 -16.32 -45.72 29.46
N CYS A 637 -15.98 -44.61 30.10
CA CYS A 637 -16.47 -43.27 29.71
C CYS A 637 -15.38 -42.30 29.25
N ARG A 638 -14.13 -42.75 29.13
CA ARG A 638 -12.94 -42.02 28.66
C ARG A 638 -12.61 -40.69 29.37
N ARG A 639 -13.28 -40.37 30.47
CA ARG A 639 -13.07 -39.13 31.25
C ARG A 639 -11.87 -39.21 32.19
N PRO A 640 -11.22 -38.07 32.48
CA PRO A 640 -10.12 -38.02 33.43
C PRO A 640 -10.61 -38.39 34.84
N MET A 641 -9.94 -39.34 35.47
CA MET A 641 -10.28 -39.84 36.80
C MET A 641 -9.42 -39.17 37.88
N LYS A 642 -10.02 -38.93 39.05
CA LYS A 642 -9.31 -38.44 40.23
C LYS A 642 -8.35 -39.52 40.75
N LYS A 643 -7.05 -39.24 40.74
CA LYS A 643 -6.02 -40.16 41.24
C LYS A 643 -5.99 -40.16 42.76
N PHE A 644 -5.96 -41.35 43.35
CA PHE A 644 -5.58 -41.55 44.75
C PHE A 644 -4.30 -42.38 44.76
N VAL A 645 -3.22 -41.81 45.30
CA VAL A 645 -1.90 -42.46 45.37
C VAL A 645 -1.73 -43.10 46.74
N ALA A 646 -1.53 -44.42 46.78
CA ALA A 646 -0.96 -45.10 47.94
C ALA A 646 0.56 -45.15 47.75
N TYR A 647 1.31 -44.47 48.62
CA TYR A 647 2.74 -44.21 48.40
C TYR A 647 3.66 -45.34 48.88
N GLN A 648 4.60 -45.71 48.01
CA GLN A 648 5.88 -46.33 48.40
C GLN A 648 7.02 -45.29 48.20
N TRP A 649 7.37 -44.64 49.31
CA TRP A 649 8.58 -43.89 49.71
C TRP A 649 9.61 -43.43 48.66
N ASP A 650 9.72 -42.11 48.38
CA ASP A 650 10.99 -41.49 47.90
C ASP A 650 11.24 -39.98 48.19
N ALA A 651 10.28 -39.17 48.67
CA ALA A 651 10.54 -37.75 49.02
C ALA A 651 11.15 -37.52 50.43
N LYS A 652 11.67 -38.56 51.08
CA LYS A 652 11.85 -38.58 52.55
C LYS A 652 13.26 -38.23 53.04
N ALA A 653 14.33 -38.35 52.23
CA ALA A 653 15.70 -38.17 52.75
C ALA A 653 16.03 -36.73 53.19
N VAL A 654 15.64 -35.72 52.40
CA VAL A 654 15.88 -34.29 52.71
C VAL A 654 15.01 -33.83 53.89
N LEU A 655 13.74 -34.27 53.94
CA LEU A 655 12.84 -34.01 55.06
C LEU A 655 13.29 -34.72 56.35
N VAL A 656 13.82 -35.95 56.25
CA VAL A 656 14.37 -36.69 57.40
C VAL A 656 15.64 -36.01 57.93
N LEU A 657 16.53 -35.50 57.07
CA LEU A 657 17.71 -34.75 57.52
C LEU A 657 17.34 -33.40 58.15
N GLY A 658 16.35 -32.69 57.60
CA GLY A 658 15.79 -31.47 58.21
C GLY A 658 15.14 -31.75 59.57
N ALA A 659 14.38 -32.85 59.69
CA ALA A 659 13.78 -33.29 60.95
C ALA A 659 14.84 -33.73 61.98
N LEU A 660 15.92 -34.39 61.53
CA LEU A 660 17.03 -34.81 62.39
C LEU A 660 17.82 -33.61 62.91
N ALA A 661 18.07 -32.60 62.06
CA ALA A 661 18.68 -31.33 62.46
C ALA A 661 17.81 -30.56 63.47
N ALA A 662 16.49 -30.51 63.26
CA ALA A 662 15.55 -29.87 64.18
C ALA A 662 15.48 -30.58 65.54
N THR A 663 15.43 -31.92 65.55
CA THR A 663 15.34 -32.72 66.79
C THR A 663 16.64 -32.72 67.59
N TYR A 664 17.79 -32.90 66.95
CA TYR A 664 19.08 -32.84 67.65
C TYR A 664 19.51 -31.42 68.01
N GLY A 665 19.16 -30.43 67.20
CA GLY A 665 19.36 -29.02 67.54
C GLY A 665 18.64 -28.64 68.84
N GLY A 666 17.39 -29.08 69.02
CA GLY A 666 16.63 -28.86 70.26
C GLY A 666 17.18 -29.61 71.49
N LEU A 667 17.82 -30.77 71.30
CA LEU A 667 18.38 -31.59 72.40
C LEU A 667 19.81 -31.17 72.80
N LEU A 668 20.63 -30.71 71.87
CA LEU A 668 22.06 -30.39 72.10
C LEU A 668 22.32 -28.94 72.48
N LEU A 669 21.45 -28.00 72.07
CA LEU A 669 21.58 -26.58 72.39
C LEU A 669 21.63 -26.31 73.92
N PRO A 670 20.79 -26.95 74.76
CA PRO A 670 20.85 -26.75 76.22
C PRO A 670 22.14 -27.28 76.86
N ILE A 671 22.71 -28.35 76.29
CA ILE A 671 23.94 -29.01 76.77
C ILE A 671 25.19 -28.24 76.32
N HIS A 672 25.12 -27.54 75.18
CA HIS A 672 26.18 -26.69 74.67
C HIS A 672 26.28 -25.35 75.41
N LEU A 673 25.15 -24.78 75.85
CA LEU A 673 25.07 -23.50 76.56
C LEU A 673 25.47 -23.60 78.05
N GLY A 674 25.43 -24.80 78.64
CA GLY A 674 25.92 -25.09 79.98
C GLY A 674 25.05 -24.53 81.12
N SER A 675 25.37 -24.90 82.37
CA SER A 675 24.58 -24.60 83.60
C SER A 675 24.41 -23.12 83.94
N ASN A 676 24.97 -22.21 83.15
CA ASN A 676 24.97 -20.78 83.43
C ASN A 676 23.85 -20.02 82.68
N ASP A 677 23.15 -20.67 81.74
CA ASP A 677 21.97 -20.09 81.08
C ASP A 677 20.69 -20.64 81.74
N PRO A 678 19.85 -19.77 82.37
CA PRO A 678 18.68 -20.19 83.12
C PRO A 678 17.57 -20.77 82.25
N VAL A 679 17.52 -20.38 80.97
CA VAL A 679 16.55 -20.91 79.99
C VAL A 679 17.00 -22.30 79.53
N ALA A 680 18.29 -22.47 79.26
CA ALA A 680 18.88 -23.77 78.94
C ALA A 680 18.73 -24.78 80.11
N ALA A 681 18.97 -24.33 81.36
CA ALA A 681 18.79 -25.16 82.55
C ALA A 681 17.32 -25.58 82.76
N SER A 682 16.38 -24.67 82.50
CA SER A 682 14.94 -24.96 82.58
C SER A 682 14.49 -25.95 81.51
N ILE A 683 14.97 -25.81 80.26
CA ILE A 683 14.69 -26.74 79.16
C ILE A 683 15.33 -28.12 79.40
N ALA A 684 16.55 -28.16 79.97
CA ALA A 684 17.22 -29.39 80.35
C ALA A 684 16.49 -30.13 81.49
N THR A 685 15.96 -29.38 82.47
CA THR A 685 15.19 -29.93 83.60
C THR A 685 13.84 -30.48 83.14
N LEU A 686 13.13 -29.74 82.28
CA LEU A 686 11.83 -30.16 81.71
C LEU A 686 11.95 -31.46 80.88
N ASN A 687 13.09 -31.67 80.24
CA ASN A 687 13.34 -32.83 79.38
C ASN A 687 14.17 -33.94 80.03
N GLN A 688 14.50 -33.82 81.32
CA GLN A 688 15.31 -34.78 82.10
C GLN A 688 16.69 -35.07 81.48
N LEU A 689 17.37 -34.06 80.93
CA LEU A 689 18.64 -34.23 80.22
C LEU A 689 19.85 -34.22 81.18
N PRO A 690 20.80 -35.18 81.07
CA PRO A 690 21.99 -35.20 81.92
C PRO A 690 22.98 -34.09 81.52
N MET A 691 23.27 -33.18 82.44
CA MET A 691 24.14 -32.00 82.19
C MET A 691 25.66 -32.29 82.28
N GLU A 692 26.08 -33.53 82.59
CA GLU A 692 27.49 -33.93 82.64
C GLU A 692 28.06 -34.27 81.26
N ARG A 693 28.73 -33.29 80.65
CA ARG A 693 29.31 -33.36 79.28
C ARG A 693 30.40 -34.41 79.09
N THR A 694 31.04 -34.87 80.16
CA THR A 694 32.26 -35.71 80.11
C THR A 694 31.97 -37.19 79.80
N LYS A 695 30.77 -37.70 80.12
CA LYS A 695 30.42 -39.12 79.92
C LYS A 695 30.00 -39.46 78.47
N PHE A 696 29.47 -38.50 77.71
CA PHE A 696 28.89 -38.73 76.37
C PHE A 696 29.76 -38.25 75.19
N ARG A 697 30.97 -37.73 75.47
CA ARG A 697 31.87 -37.15 74.46
C ARG A 697 32.22 -38.07 73.27
N PRO A 698 32.49 -39.38 73.46
CA PRO A 698 32.80 -40.28 72.33
C PRO A 698 31.62 -40.43 71.37
N TRP A 699 30.40 -40.52 71.91
CA TRP A 699 29.17 -40.67 71.13
C TRP A 699 28.82 -39.40 70.33
N LEU A 700 28.99 -38.22 70.94
CA LEU A 700 28.78 -36.93 70.26
C LEU A 700 29.74 -36.72 69.08
N ASN A 701 31.00 -37.14 69.22
CA ASN A 701 31.99 -37.06 68.13
C ASN A 701 31.63 -38.00 66.96
N SER A 702 31.18 -39.23 67.25
CA SER A 702 30.72 -40.18 66.22
C SER A 702 29.48 -39.68 65.49
N LEU A 703 28.53 -39.07 66.21
CA LEU A 703 27.32 -38.49 65.63
C LEU A 703 27.64 -37.29 64.71
N SER A 704 28.55 -36.40 65.13
CA SER A 704 28.99 -35.27 64.31
C SER A 704 29.66 -35.73 63.00
N LEU A 705 30.48 -36.78 63.07
CA LEU A 705 31.12 -37.36 61.89
C LEU A 705 30.10 -37.95 60.91
N LEU A 706 29.08 -38.64 61.44
CA LEU A 706 28.00 -39.23 60.64
C LEU A 706 27.14 -38.16 59.96
N ILE A 707 26.75 -37.10 60.68
CA ILE A 707 25.98 -35.98 60.13
C ILE A 707 26.73 -35.31 58.97
N LYS A 708 28.05 -35.11 59.11
CA LYS A 708 28.87 -34.53 58.04
C LYS A 708 28.84 -35.38 56.77
N VAL A 709 29.00 -36.71 56.92
CA VAL A 709 28.96 -37.64 55.78
C VAL A 709 27.57 -37.71 55.15
N LEU A 710 26.49 -37.62 55.93
CA LEU A 710 25.12 -37.59 55.40
C LEU A 710 24.88 -36.33 54.54
N VAL A 711 25.42 -35.18 54.96
CA VAL A 711 25.33 -33.93 54.18
C VAL A 711 26.11 -34.04 52.87
N ASP A 712 27.33 -34.58 52.91
CA ASP A 712 28.18 -34.74 51.73
C ASP A 712 27.54 -35.67 50.67
N VAL A 713 26.96 -36.80 51.08
CA VAL A 713 26.21 -37.72 50.20
C VAL A 713 24.99 -37.04 49.58
N THR A 714 24.24 -36.29 50.37
CA THR A 714 23.04 -35.57 49.88
C THR A 714 23.42 -34.48 48.88
N LYS A 715 24.55 -33.80 49.09
CA LYS A 715 25.08 -32.82 48.14
C LYS A 715 25.44 -33.44 46.80
N CYS A 716 26.13 -34.59 46.78
CA CYS A 716 26.44 -35.31 45.53
C CYS A 716 25.17 -35.72 44.74
N ILE A 717 24.12 -36.15 45.44
CA ILE A 717 22.84 -36.53 44.80
C ILE A 717 22.20 -35.30 44.13
N THR A 718 22.17 -34.16 44.83
CA THR A 718 21.60 -32.92 44.28
C THR A 718 22.41 -32.29 43.14
N GLU A 719 23.73 -32.51 43.09
CA GLU A 719 24.56 -32.07 41.95
C GLU A 719 24.28 -32.89 40.69
N PHE A 720 24.04 -34.20 40.81
CA PHE A 720 23.67 -35.06 39.68
C PHE A 720 22.31 -34.66 39.08
N GLU A 721 21.30 -34.37 39.91
CA GLU A 721 19.96 -33.96 39.45
C GLU A 721 19.93 -32.62 38.68
N ARG A 722 20.98 -31.80 38.82
CA ARG A 722 21.11 -30.50 38.14
C ARG A 722 21.75 -30.56 36.75
N LEU A 723 22.24 -31.73 36.32
CA LEU A 723 22.90 -31.89 35.02
C LEU A 723 21.87 -31.87 33.85
N PRO A 724 22.15 -31.21 32.71
CA PRO A 724 21.19 -31.00 31.63
C PRO A 724 21.09 -32.20 30.66
N PHE A 725 20.53 -33.32 31.12
CA PHE A 725 20.47 -34.58 30.37
C PHE A 725 19.65 -34.55 29.07
N LYS A 726 18.69 -33.61 28.92
CA LYS A 726 17.83 -33.53 27.72
C LYS A 726 18.59 -33.09 26.45
N GLN A 727 19.73 -32.40 26.60
CA GLN A 727 20.45 -31.78 25.48
C GLN A 727 21.56 -32.68 24.91
N ALA A 728 22.09 -33.61 25.71
CA ALA A 728 23.13 -34.56 25.34
C ALA A 728 22.53 -35.98 25.34
N LYS A 729 22.31 -36.59 24.17
CA LYS A 729 22.00 -38.03 24.07
C LYS A 729 23.17 -38.83 24.64
N LEU A 730 23.12 -39.15 25.93
CA LEU A 730 24.13 -39.95 26.65
C LEU A 730 23.85 -41.44 26.55
N ASP A 731 24.91 -42.21 26.81
CA ASP A 731 24.90 -43.67 26.83
C ASP A 731 24.04 -44.17 28.01
N SER A 732 22.97 -44.90 27.74
CA SER A 732 21.93 -45.24 28.72
C SER A 732 22.46 -46.11 29.88
N ASN A 733 23.55 -46.84 29.65
CA ASN A 733 24.17 -47.72 30.65
C ASN A 733 24.85 -46.95 31.80
N LEU A 734 25.57 -45.86 31.51
CA LEU A 734 26.27 -45.07 32.54
C LEU A 734 25.28 -44.32 33.46
N VAL A 735 24.20 -43.79 32.88
CA VAL A 735 23.10 -43.13 33.62
C VAL A 735 22.37 -44.16 34.49
N GLY A 736 22.09 -45.35 33.95
CA GLY A 736 21.45 -46.45 34.68
C GLY A 736 22.26 -46.93 35.89
N GLU A 737 23.57 -47.12 35.74
CA GLU A 737 24.46 -47.51 36.85
C GLU A 737 24.55 -46.43 37.94
N THR A 738 24.62 -45.16 37.53
CA THR A 738 24.70 -44.03 38.46
C THR A 738 23.41 -43.87 39.25
N MET A 739 22.24 -44.01 38.60
CA MET A 739 20.93 -43.98 39.25
C MET A 739 20.73 -45.12 40.26
N SER A 740 21.24 -46.32 39.96
CA SER A 740 21.21 -47.46 40.89
C SER A 740 22.01 -47.19 42.18
N LYS A 741 23.20 -46.58 42.05
CA LYS A 741 24.02 -46.19 43.20
C LYS A 741 23.43 -45.02 43.99
N ILE A 742 22.76 -44.06 43.34
CA ILE A 742 22.01 -42.99 44.02
C ILE A 742 20.89 -43.59 44.86
N ARG A 743 20.09 -44.52 44.32
CA ARG A 743 19.02 -45.20 45.07
C ARG A 743 19.55 -45.95 46.29
N LEU A 744 20.68 -46.65 46.14
CA LEU A 744 21.35 -47.32 47.25
C LEU A 744 21.87 -46.32 48.31
N ALA A 745 22.46 -45.21 47.89
CA ALA A 745 22.93 -44.17 48.79
C ALA A 745 21.77 -43.52 49.57
N THR A 746 20.65 -43.22 48.92
CA THR A 746 19.44 -42.67 49.54
C THR A 746 18.87 -43.61 50.61
N TYR A 747 18.84 -44.93 50.35
CA TYR A 747 18.43 -45.93 51.33
C TYR A 747 19.31 -45.89 52.59
N TRP A 748 20.63 -45.85 52.44
CA TRP A 748 21.56 -45.83 53.57
C TRP A 748 21.54 -44.52 54.35
N VAL A 749 21.27 -43.38 53.68
CA VAL A 749 21.06 -42.07 54.32
C VAL A 749 19.83 -42.13 55.25
N VAL A 750 18.71 -42.66 54.75
CA VAL A 750 17.47 -42.79 55.54
C VAL A 750 17.63 -43.79 56.69
N LYS A 751 18.26 -44.95 56.43
CA LYS A 751 18.52 -45.97 57.45
C LYS A 751 19.43 -45.45 58.57
N SER A 752 20.46 -44.69 58.23
CA SER A 752 21.38 -44.10 59.21
C SER A 752 20.72 -42.99 60.02
N ALA A 753 19.85 -42.20 59.40
CA ALA A 753 19.05 -41.19 60.10
C ALA A 753 18.03 -41.83 61.08
N LEU A 754 17.34 -42.90 60.67
CA LEU A 754 16.44 -43.67 61.55
C LEU A 754 17.18 -44.33 62.71
N ALA A 755 18.34 -44.92 62.47
CA ALA A 755 19.18 -45.49 63.51
C ALA A 755 19.62 -44.43 64.54
N CYS A 756 19.91 -43.20 64.10
CA CYS A 756 20.20 -42.09 65.02
C CYS A 756 18.97 -41.73 65.88
N LEU A 757 17.78 -41.59 65.28
CA LEU A 757 16.55 -41.25 66.01
C LEU A 757 16.16 -42.31 67.06
N GLN A 758 16.41 -43.59 66.78
CA GLN A 758 16.18 -44.69 67.71
C GLN A 758 17.10 -44.68 68.95
N GLN A 759 18.18 -43.90 68.92
CA GLN A 759 19.14 -43.77 70.03
C GLN A 759 18.77 -42.66 71.03
N ILE A 760 17.76 -41.83 70.71
CA ILE A 760 17.29 -40.72 71.56
C ILE A 760 16.77 -41.17 72.95
N PRO A 761 16.06 -42.32 73.11
CA PRO A 761 15.58 -42.77 74.41
C PRO A 761 16.71 -43.12 75.39
N TYR A 762 17.83 -43.67 74.90
CA TYR A 762 19.01 -44.01 75.72
C TYR A 762 19.70 -42.76 76.27
N PHE A 763 19.51 -41.61 75.63
CA PHE A 763 20.04 -40.33 76.09
C PHE A 763 19.30 -39.77 77.32
N LYS A 764 18.03 -40.18 77.53
CA LYS A 764 17.18 -39.71 78.64
C LYS A 764 17.30 -40.54 79.92
N GLN A 765 18.05 -41.66 79.92
CA GLN A 765 18.19 -42.54 81.08
C GLN A 765 19.67 -42.73 81.47
N PRO A 766 20.15 -42.09 82.56
CA PRO A 766 21.58 -42.06 82.91
C PRO A 766 22.13 -43.34 83.59
N GLN A 767 21.34 -44.40 83.75
CA GLN A 767 21.74 -45.61 84.51
C GLN A 767 22.42 -46.71 83.66
N GLN A 768 22.56 -46.56 82.34
CA GLN A 768 23.23 -47.52 81.44
C GLN A 768 24.45 -46.90 80.71
N ALA A 769 25.49 -46.53 81.46
CA ALA A 769 26.69 -45.91 80.87
C ALA A 769 27.54 -46.89 80.01
N THR A 770 27.44 -48.20 80.26
CA THR A 770 28.17 -49.25 79.53
C THR A 770 27.65 -49.48 78.10
N GLU A 771 26.38 -49.19 77.82
CA GLU A 771 25.76 -49.35 76.50
C GLU A 771 26.11 -48.19 75.54
N SER A 772 26.53 -47.03 76.06
CA SER A 772 26.90 -45.86 75.27
C SER A 772 28.13 -46.07 74.36
N ARG A 773 29.08 -46.94 74.77
CA ARG A 773 30.25 -47.28 73.95
C ARG A 773 29.90 -48.23 72.79
N SER A 774 28.91 -49.10 72.99
CA SER A 774 28.38 -49.98 71.93
C SER A 774 27.64 -49.17 70.87
N ALA A 775 26.78 -48.25 71.30
CA ALA A 775 26.04 -47.36 70.41
C ALA A 775 26.96 -46.42 69.61
N ALA A 776 28.04 -45.91 70.21
CA ALA A 776 29.04 -45.11 69.49
C ALA A 776 29.81 -45.93 68.42
N GLY A 777 30.00 -47.23 68.64
CA GLY A 777 30.60 -48.15 67.66
C GLY A 777 29.72 -48.36 66.43
N GLU A 778 28.40 -48.54 66.63
CA GLU A 778 27.43 -48.69 65.54
C GLU A 778 27.31 -47.42 64.68
N ILE A 779 27.22 -46.25 65.31
CA ILE A 779 27.17 -44.95 64.62
C ILE A 779 28.45 -44.71 63.81
N SER A 780 29.61 -45.08 64.36
CA SER A 780 30.89 -44.93 63.65
C SER A 780 30.99 -45.88 62.44
N SER A 781 30.51 -47.12 62.57
CA SER A 781 30.45 -48.10 61.48
C SER A 781 29.59 -47.62 60.30
N LEU A 782 28.40 -47.08 60.60
CA LEU A 782 27.52 -46.45 59.59
C LEU A 782 28.19 -45.25 58.91
N GLY A 783 28.94 -44.44 59.67
CA GLY A 783 29.69 -43.30 59.14
C GLY A 783 30.79 -43.71 58.16
N TYR A 784 31.50 -44.82 58.42
CA TYR A 784 32.50 -45.35 57.49
C TYR A 784 31.88 -45.93 56.21
N GLN A 785 30.75 -46.65 56.32
CA GLN A 785 30.05 -47.20 55.16
C GLN A 785 29.53 -46.11 54.23
N LEU A 786 28.89 -45.07 54.77
CA LEU A 786 28.41 -43.93 53.98
C LEU A 786 29.55 -43.16 53.32
N ARG A 787 30.69 -43.00 54.00
CA ARG A 787 31.85 -42.29 53.44
C ARG A 787 32.46 -43.04 52.25
N SER A 788 32.52 -44.36 52.31
CA SER A 788 32.97 -45.20 51.18
C SER A 788 32.05 -45.09 49.97
N MET A 789 30.73 -44.99 50.19
CA MET A 789 29.77 -44.81 49.10
C MET A 789 29.86 -43.40 48.49
N HIS A 790 30.05 -42.36 49.32
CA HIS A 790 30.26 -40.99 48.85
C HIS A 790 31.42 -40.87 47.86
N THR A 791 32.58 -41.47 48.18
CA THR A 791 33.77 -41.41 47.33
C THR A 791 33.57 -42.09 45.97
N GLY A 792 32.75 -43.15 45.90
CA GLY A 792 32.43 -43.82 44.64
C GLY A 792 31.41 -43.06 43.80
N LEU A 793 30.43 -42.43 44.44
CA LEU A 793 29.36 -41.68 43.79
C LEU A 793 29.89 -40.36 43.21
N SER A 794 30.67 -39.61 43.98
CA SER A 794 31.22 -38.30 43.57
C SER A 794 32.03 -38.40 42.27
N LYS A 795 32.85 -39.44 42.11
CA LYS A 795 33.66 -39.65 40.90
C LYS A 795 32.82 -39.89 39.63
N GLN A 796 31.69 -40.59 39.75
CA GLN A 796 30.82 -40.88 38.59
C GLN A 796 29.97 -39.68 38.18
N VAL A 797 29.56 -38.84 39.14
CA VAL A 797 28.82 -37.61 38.84
C VAL A 797 29.72 -36.63 38.07
N GLU A 798 31.00 -36.54 38.43
CA GLU A 798 31.99 -35.72 37.73
C GLU A 798 32.23 -36.20 36.28
N GLU A 799 32.36 -37.51 36.07
CA GLU A 799 32.55 -38.12 34.74
C GLU A 799 31.33 -37.91 33.81
N CYS A 800 30.11 -37.95 34.34
CA CYS A 800 28.90 -37.61 33.59
C CYS A 800 28.86 -36.13 33.18
N SER A 801 29.32 -35.22 34.04
CA SER A 801 29.34 -33.78 33.75
C SER A 801 30.25 -33.44 32.56
N THR A 802 31.45 -34.02 32.52
CA THR A 802 32.43 -33.75 31.45
C THR A 802 31.94 -34.23 30.07
N GLN A 803 31.27 -35.39 29.99
CA GLN A 803 30.75 -35.91 28.71
C GLN A 803 29.59 -35.08 28.13
N ILE A 804 28.82 -34.40 28.98
CA ILE A 804 27.71 -33.52 28.55
C ILE A 804 28.27 -32.28 27.85
N GLU A 805 29.28 -31.64 28.43
CA GLU A 805 29.88 -30.40 27.90
C GLU A 805 30.51 -30.62 26.52
N GLU A 806 31.20 -31.75 26.31
CA GLU A 806 31.87 -32.07 25.05
C GLU A 806 30.89 -32.30 23.88
N LYS A 807 29.73 -32.93 24.15
CA LYS A 807 28.68 -33.17 23.14
C LYS A 807 27.90 -31.91 22.77
N ILE A 808 27.70 -30.99 23.71
CA ILE A 808 27.06 -29.70 23.44
C ILE A 808 27.95 -28.84 22.53
N TYR A 809 29.27 -28.85 22.76
CA TYR A 809 30.24 -28.12 21.94
C TYR A 809 30.31 -28.62 20.48
N GLN A 810 30.21 -29.94 20.25
CA GLN A 810 30.18 -30.55 18.91
C GLN A 810 28.94 -30.18 18.08
N ARG A 811 27.76 -30.07 18.71
CA ARG A 811 26.50 -29.73 18.02
C ARG A 811 26.43 -28.28 17.56
N LEU A 812 26.96 -27.35 18.35
CA LEU A 812 26.99 -25.92 18.02
C LEU A 812 27.85 -25.63 16.78
N ARG A 813 28.80 -26.51 16.42
CA ARG A 813 29.68 -26.35 15.27
C ARG A 813 29.04 -26.68 13.91
N ASN A 814 27.97 -27.48 13.89
CA ASN A 814 27.38 -28.04 12.65
C ASN A 814 26.15 -27.30 12.10
N ILE A 815 25.71 -26.22 12.76
CA ILE A 815 24.49 -25.47 12.37
C ILE A 815 24.77 -24.44 11.25
N ASN A 816 26.03 -24.24 10.84
CA ASN A 816 26.44 -23.10 10.01
C ASN A 816 26.61 -23.36 8.50
N THR A 817 26.06 -24.44 7.93
CA THR A 817 26.18 -24.70 6.49
C THR A 817 24.91 -25.27 5.90
N GLU A 818 24.03 -24.39 5.39
CA GLU A 818 23.24 -24.56 4.17
C GLU A 818 22.40 -23.29 3.95
N THR A 819 22.63 -22.58 2.83
CA THR A 819 21.79 -21.45 2.40
C THR A 819 21.45 -21.55 0.93
N HIS A 820 20.19 -21.23 0.64
CA HIS A 820 19.50 -21.15 -0.65
C HIS A 820 20.13 -20.19 -1.70
N GLN A 821 19.89 -20.53 -2.98
CA GLN A 821 19.87 -19.66 -4.19
C GLN A 821 18.58 -18.80 -4.15
N ASP A 822 18.43 -17.56 -4.61
CA ASP A 822 19.10 -16.69 -5.60
C ASP A 822 19.10 -15.24 -5.07
N ASN A 823 20.21 -14.51 -5.21
CA ASN A 823 20.28 -13.04 -5.15
C ASN A 823 21.57 -12.67 -5.90
N GLN A 824 21.48 -11.89 -6.98
CA GLN A 824 22.68 -11.51 -7.74
C GLN A 824 23.55 -10.60 -6.87
N GLU A 825 24.66 -11.14 -6.37
CA GLU A 825 25.58 -10.43 -5.50
C GLU A 825 26.36 -9.38 -6.30
N VAL A 826 26.24 -8.11 -5.90
CA VAL A 826 27.07 -7.01 -6.43
C VAL A 826 28.34 -6.92 -5.61
N ALA A 827 29.50 -6.99 -6.26
CA ALA A 827 30.77 -6.84 -5.57
C ALA A 827 31.08 -5.35 -5.36
N ILE A 828 31.78 -5.00 -4.27
CA ILE A 828 32.21 -3.61 -4.01
C ILE A 828 33.05 -3.05 -5.18
N THR A 829 33.73 -3.93 -5.93
CA THR A 829 34.48 -3.57 -7.15
C THR A 829 33.60 -2.98 -8.25
N ASP A 830 32.31 -3.31 -8.28
CA ASP A 830 31.34 -2.84 -9.26
C ASP A 830 30.82 -1.42 -8.94
N LEU A 831 31.11 -0.93 -7.74
CA LEU A 831 30.82 0.44 -7.27
C LEU A 831 31.98 1.41 -7.53
N LYS A 832 33.06 0.95 -8.18
CA LYS A 832 34.23 1.77 -8.46
C LYS A 832 33.86 2.94 -9.40
N GLU A 833 34.40 4.13 -9.11
CA GLU A 833 34.20 5.36 -9.90
C GLU A 833 32.76 5.92 -9.91
N LYS A 834 31.88 5.41 -9.03
CA LYS A 834 30.51 5.91 -8.84
C LYS A 834 30.38 6.78 -7.58
N VAL A 835 29.45 7.73 -7.60
CA VAL A 835 29.02 8.45 -6.39
C VAL A 835 28.03 7.56 -5.64
N ILE A 836 28.23 7.36 -4.34
CA ILE A 836 27.40 6.46 -3.53
C ILE A 836 26.59 7.28 -2.53
N LEU A 837 25.27 7.15 -2.61
CA LEU A 837 24.34 7.65 -1.60
C LEU A 837 24.12 6.56 -0.55
N LEU A 838 24.73 6.74 0.62
CA LEU A 838 24.56 5.86 1.77
C LEU A 838 23.26 6.21 2.48
N LEU A 839 22.26 5.36 2.34
CA LEU A 839 20.97 5.48 3.00
C LEU A 839 21.03 4.75 4.35
N LEU A 840 20.91 5.48 5.45
CA LEU A 840 20.87 4.93 6.80
C LEU A 840 19.45 5.07 7.34
N SER A 841 18.78 3.95 7.58
CA SER A 841 17.42 3.94 8.12
C SER A 841 17.13 2.64 8.87
N LYS A 842 16.06 2.64 9.68
CA LYS A 842 15.54 1.40 10.24
C LYS A 842 14.79 0.62 9.15
N PRO A 843 14.80 -0.73 9.20
CA PRO A 843 14.00 -1.57 8.28
C PRO A 843 12.53 -1.16 8.20
N GLU A 844 11.92 -0.84 9.35
CA GLU A 844 10.51 -0.47 9.49
C GLU A 844 10.17 0.90 8.89
N LEU A 845 11.16 1.75 8.62
CA LEU A 845 10.98 3.11 8.10
C LEU A 845 11.10 3.19 6.57
N LEU A 846 11.17 2.06 5.87
CA LEU A 846 11.21 2.03 4.42
C LEU A 846 10.22 1.02 3.82
N PRO A 847 9.44 1.42 2.80
CA PRO A 847 9.46 2.74 2.14
C PRO A 847 8.74 3.85 2.94
N THR A 848 9.24 5.08 2.87
CA THR A 848 8.59 6.29 3.45
C THR A 848 8.48 7.41 2.41
N GLU A 849 7.56 8.35 2.59
CA GLU A 849 7.36 9.50 1.69
C GLU A 849 8.67 10.27 1.36
N PRO A 850 9.58 10.56 2.33
CA PRO A 850 10.82 11.24 2.03
C PRO A 850 11.77 10.43 1.14
N PHE A 851 11.75 9.10 1.27
CA PHE A 851 12.55 8.21 0.42
C PHE A 851 12.01 8.17 -1.01
N HIS A 852 10.69 8.13 -1.20
CA HIS A 852 10.09 8.25 -2.52
C HIS A 852 10.39 9.60 -3.17
N PHE A 853 10.34 10.68 -2.39
CA PHE A 853 10.71 12.01 -2.85
C PHE A 853 12.18 12.07 -3.29
N LEU A 854 13.10 11.50 -2.51
CA LEU A 854 14.52 11.37 -2.89
C LEU A 854 14.68 10.63 -4.23
N LEU A 855 14.00 9.50 -4.41
CA LEU A 855 14.05 8.74 -5.66
C LEU A 855 13.54 9.56 -6.84
N GLN A 856 12.39 10.24 -6.69
CA GLN A 856 11.82 11.08 -7.73
C GLN A 856 12.81 12.18 -8.16
N GLN A 857 13.39 12.90 -7.20
CA GLN A 857 14.35 13.98 -7.50
C GLN A 857 15.64 13.47 -8.18
N LEU A 858 16.08 12.25 -7.85
CA LEU A 858 17.23 11.61 -8.49
C LEU A 858 16.92 11.15 -9.92
N TYR A 859 15.75 10.54 -10.14
CA TYR A 859 15.36 10.02 -11.47
C TYR A 859 15.05 11.12 -12.48
N ASP A 860 14.52 12.26 -12.03
CA ASP A 860 14.23 13.40 -12.89
C ASP A 860 15.48 14.20 -13.30
N HIS A 861 16.64 13.97 -12.65
CA HIS A 861 17.86 14.73 -12.92
C HIS A 861 18.68 14.13 -14.10
N PRO A 862 18.95 14.89 -15.18
CA PRO A 862 19.57 14.39 -16.41
C PRO A 862 21.03 13.92 -16.28
N SER A 863 21.65 14.09 -15.11
CA SER A 863 23.05 13.72 -14.80
C SER A 863 23.19 12.50 -13.85
N ASN A 864 22.11 11.77 -13.56
CA ASN A 864 22.07 10.67 -12.59
C ASN A 864 22.71 9.34 -13.08
N THR A 865 23.43 9.33 -14.20
CA THR A 865 23.94 8.07 -14.78
C THR A 865 25.14 7.47 -14.04
N ASN A 866 25.69 8.14 -13.02
CA ASN A 866 26.87 7.71 -12.27
C ASN A 866 26.69 7.67 -10.74
N THR A 867 25.45 7.56 -10.26
CA THR A 867 25.11 7.55 -8.83
C THR A 867 24.34 6.29 -8.46
N GLU A 868 24.70 5.66 -7.34
CA GLU A 868 24.03 4.47 -6.81
C GLU A 868 23.59 4.70 -5.37
N ILE A 869 22.47 4.08 -4.97
CA ILE A 869 21.97 4.15 -3.60
C ILE A 869 22.33 2.84 -2.89
N LEU A 870 23.04 2.94 -1.77
CA LEU A 870 23.41 1.82 -0.90
C LEU A 870 22.69 1.94 0.44
N TRP A 871 21.78 1.02 0.72
CA TRP A 871 21.04 0.95 1.97
C TRP A 871 21.81 0.20 3.06
N ILE A 872 22.04 0.90 4.17
CA ILE A 872 22.63 0.40 5.41
C ILE A 872 21.53 0.40 6.48
N PRO A 873 20.91 -0.75 6.77
CA PRO A 873 19.85 -0.84 7.76
C PRO A 873 20.42 -0.75 9.19
N ILE A 874 19.79 0.06 10.03
CA ILE A 874 20.16 0.22 11.44
C ILE A 874 19.06 -0.41 12.30
N PRO A 875 19.31 -1.52 13.03
CA PRO A 875 18.30 -2.11 13.91
C PRO A 875 17.95 -1.17 15.07
N THR A 876 16.81 -1.36 15.71
CA THR A 876 16.38 -0.58 16.89
C THR A 876 17.21 -0.91 18.12
N SER A 877 17.78 -2.13 18.20
CA SER A 877 18.62 -2.55 19.33
C SER A 877 20.04 -2.97 18.88
N GLN A 878 20.90 -3.41 19.80
CA GLN A 878 22.23 -3.93 19.46
C GLN A 878 22.16 -5.37 18.88
N LYS A 879 21.02 -6.06 19.04
CA LYS A 879 20.72 -7.35 18.44
C LYS A 879 19.52 -7.20 17.51
N TRP A 880 19.60 -7.84 16.35
CA TRP A 880 18.47 -7.91 15.43
C TRP A 880 17.36 -8.79 15.99
N THR A 881 16.13 -8.29 16.00
CA THR A 881 14.93 -9.13 16.23
C THR A 881 14.62 -9.95 14.98
N GLU A 882 13.76 -10.96 15.09
CA GLU A 882 13.35 -11.74 13.92
C GLU A 882 12.43 -10.93 12.99
N GLU A 883 11.56 -10.10 13.57
CA GLU A 883 10.72 -9.11 12.88
C GLU A 883 11.57 -8.15 12.03
N GLU A 884 12.61 -7.53 12.60
CA GLU A 884 13.50 -6.61 11.87
C GLU A 884 14.20 -7.28 10.68
N LYS A 885 14.55 -8.57 10.79
CA LYS A 885 15.14 -9.33 9.68
C LYS A 885 14.13 -9.61 8.57
N GLN A 886 12.90 -9.95 8.93
CA GLN A 886 11.82 -10.19 7.97
C GLN A 886 11.48 -8.90 7.22
N THR A 887 11.28 -7.80 7.94
CA THR A 887 11.05 -6.47 7.36
C THR A 887 12.20 -6.04 6.45
N PHE A 888 13.45 -6.23 6.88
CA PHE A 888 14.61 -5.92 6.03
C PHE A 888 14.61 -6.73 4.73
N ASN A 889 14.40 -8.05 4.81
CA ASN A 889 14.38 -8.91 3.63
C ASN A 889 13.28 -8.48 2.64
N PHE A 890 12.09 -8.13 3.15
CA PHE A 890 10.98 -7.60 2.35
C PHE A 890 11.32 -6.25 1.67
N SER A 891 11.78 -5.26 2.43
CA SER A 891 12.10 -3.92 1.89
C SER A 891 13.31 -3.96 0.96
N SER A 892 14.29 -4.84 1.21
CA SER A 892 15.51 -4.93 0.39
C SER A 892 15.26 -5.47 -1.02
N ASN A 893 14.19 -6.24 -1.21
CA ASN A 893 13.81 -6.82 -2.50
C ASN A 893 12.86 -5.92 -3.30
N SER A 894 12.18 -4.96 -2.65
CA SER A 894 11.19 -4.08 -3.27
C SER A 894 11.73 -2.69 -3.64
N LEU A 895 12.88 -2.29 -3.09
CA LEU A 895 13.46 -0.97 -3.31
C LEU A 895 14.54 -1.00 -4.41
N PRO A 896 14.62 0.04 -5.27
CA PRO A 896 15.64 0.16 -6.31
C PRO A 896 16.99 0.63 -5.73
N CYS A 897 17.46 -0.01 -4.66
CA CYS A 897 18.73 0.31 -3.99
C CYS A 897 19.53 -0.97 -3.71
N ILE A 898 20.86 -0.85 -3.73
CA ILE A 898 21.77 -1.92 -3.33
C ILE A 898 21.71 -2.03 -1.81
N SER A 899 21.67 -3.24 -1.23
CA SER A 899 21.61 -3.43 0.22
C SER A 899 22.68 -4.40 0.70
N VAL A 900 23.03 -4.32 1.99
CA VAL A 900 24.01 -5.22 2.60
C VAL A 900 23.41 -6.61 2.78
N LYS A 901 24.04 -7.65 2.20
CA LYS A 901 23.63 -9.04 2.39
C LYS A 901 23.84 -9.48 3.85
N ARG A 902 22.76 -9.89 4.53
CA ARG A 902 22.74 -10.34 5.94
C ARG A 902 23.31 -9.28 6.91
N PRO A 903 22.66 -8.12 7.05
CA PRO A 903 23.14 -7.00 7.86
C PRO A 903 23.26 -7.33 9.36
N TRP A 904 22.56 -8.36 9.84
CA TRP A 904 22.72 -8.89 11.20
C TRP A 904 24.10 -9.50 11.50
N LEU A 905 24.96 -9.68 10.50
CA LEU A 905 26.36 -10.07 10.68
C LEU A 905 27.30 -8.87 10.85
N MET A 906 26.81 -7.63 10.70
CA MET A 906 27.61 -6.44 10.92
C MET A 906 28.13 -6.39 12.36
N SER A 907 29.40 -6.06 12.51
CA SER A 907 30.03 -5.93 13.83
C SER A 907 29.29 -4.88 14.66
N SER A 908 29.04 -5.20 15.93
CA SER A 908 28.47 -4.25 16.89
C SER A 908 29.31 -2.97 17.02
N THR A 909 30.61 -3.03 16.75
CA THR A 909 31.50 -1.86 16.69
C THR A 909 31.15 -0.94 15.53
N VAL A 910 30.77 -1.47 14.36
CA VAL A 910 30.39 -0.68 13.18
C VAL A 910 29.03 -0.01 13.41
N LEU A 911 28.06 -0.74 13.95
CA LEU A 911 26.75 -0.17 14.31
C LEU A 911 26.88 0.92 15.38
N ASN A 912 27.73 0.69 16.38
CA ASN A 912 28.02 1.72 17.38
C ASN A 912 28.69 2.95 16.76
N PHE A 913 29.69 2.75 15.90
CA PHE A 913 30.35 3.85 15.19
C PHE A 913 29.35 4.69 14.37
N LEU A 914 28.44 4.06 13.63
CA LEU A 914 27.41 4.76 12.86
C LEU A 914 26.41 5.52 13.75
N ARG A 915 26.14 5.04 14.97
CA ARG A 915 25.25 5.72 15.91
C ARG A 915 25.93 6.83 16.71
N THR A 916 27.25 6.75 16.94
CA THR A 916 27.97 7.70 17.80
C THR A 916 28.73 8.76 17.03
N GLU A 917 29.36 8.39 15.92
CA GLU A 917 30.25 9.29 15.15
C GLU A 917 29.52 10.00 14.02
N TRP A 918 28.38 9.48 13.58
CA TRP A 918 27.54 10.12 12.55
C TRP A 918 26.29 10.73 13.20
N PRO A 919 25.74 11.83 12.64
CA PRO A 919 24.58 12.53 13.20
C PRO A 919 23.25 11.79 12.97
N TYR A 920 23.26 10.46 13.02
CA TYR A 920 22.09 9.61 12.87
C TYR A 920 21.17 9.73 14.09
N ARG A 921 19.89 10.01 13.87
CA ARG A 921 18.87 10.02 14.93
C ARG A 921 18.00 8.77 14.83
N ASP A 922 17.85 8.09 15.96
CA ASP A 922 16.94 6.94 16.04
C ASP A 922 15.52 7.37 15.66
N GLY A 923 14.98 6.78 14.60
CA GLY A 923 13.63 7.08 14.09
C GLY A 923 13.60 7.93 12.81
N GLU A 924 14.74 8.36 12.29
CA GLU A 924 14.82 9.14 11.05
C GLU A 924 15.61 8.39 9.96
N THR A 925 15.38 8.80 8.70
CA THR A 925 16.15 8.35 7.54
C THR A 925 17.21 9.40 7.21
N MET A 926 18.47 8.98 7.13
CA MET A 926 19.62 9.84 6.84
C MET A 926 20.26 9.41 5.53
N VAL A 927 20.70 10.37 4.72
CA VAL A 927 21.40 10.12 3.46
C VAL A 927 22.78 10.75 3.54
N ALA A 928 23.85 9.98 3.43
CA ALA A 928 25.20 10.52 3.29
C ALA A 928 25.70 10.33 1.86
N VAL A 929 26.54 11.25 1.40
CA VAL A 929 27.07 11.27 0.03
C VAL A 929 28.54 10.94 0.07
N MET A 930 28.93 9.90 -0.64
CA MET A 930 30.31 9.47 -0.82
C MET A 930 30.73 9.71 -2.26
N ASP A 931 31.85 10.41 -2.45
CA ASP A 931 32.41 10.66 -3.78
C ASP A 931 33.07 9.43 -4.39
N THR A 932 33.49 9.55 -5.64
CA THR A 932 34.13 8.48 -6.42
C THR A 932 35.47 8.00 -5.86
N ASN A 933 36.06 8.73 -4.91
CA ASN A 933 37.31 8.38 -4.22
C ASN A 933 37.05 7.74 -2.84
N GLY A 934 35.78 7.53 -2.47
CA GLY A 934 35.39 6.96 -1.19
C GLY A 934 35.38 7.96 -0.03
N LYS A 935 35.48 9.27 -0.30
CA LYS A 935 35.40 10.31 0.73
C LYS A 935 33.93 10.71 0.93
N VAL A 936 33.48 10.75 2.18
CA VAL A 936 32.17 11.32 2.53
C VAL A 936 32.23 12.84 2.35
N VAL A 937 31.46 13.35 1.40
CA VAL A 937 31.40 14.77 1.01
C VAL A 937 30.19 15.50 1.58
N ASN A 938 29.17 14.75 2.02
CA ASN A 938 28.08 15.26 2.86
C ASN A 938 27.62 14.14 3.82
N MET A 939 27.48 14.44 5.10
CA MET A 939 27.08 13.46 6.12
C MET A 939 25.55 13.36 6.30
N ASN A 940 24.79 14.38 5.88
CA ASN A 940 23.33 14.35 5.84
C ASN A 940 22.79 15.24 4.72
N ALA A 941 22.63 14.67 3.53
CA ALA A 941 22.04 15.30 2.36
C ALA A 941 20.49 15.31 2.38
N MET A 942 19.85 14.67 3.36
CA MET A 942 18.39 14.56 3.37
C MET A 942 17.71 15.92 3.48
N ASP A 943 18.28 16.84 4.26
CA ASP A 943 17.79 18.21 4.38
C ASP A 943 17.92 18.96 3.05
N MET A 944 19.03 18.77 2.32
CA MET A 944 19.21 19.39 1.01
C MET A 944 18.19 18.89 -0.01
N VAL A 945 17.87 17.60 0.02
CA VAL A 945 16.86 16.98 -0.85
C VAL A 945 15.50 17.60 -0.56
N LEU A 946 15.11 17.72 0.72
CA LEU A 946 13.83 18.28 1.13
C LEU A 946 13.70 19.78 0.84
N ILE A 947 14.79 20.54 0.91
CA ILE A 947 14.78 22.01 0.76
C ILE A 947 14.88 22.44 -0.71
N TRP A 948 15.74 21.80 -1.52
CA TRP A 948 16.02 22.23 -2.90
C TRP A 948 15.74 21.18 -3.97
N GLY A 949 15.30 19.98 -3.60
CA GLY A 949 15.01 18.90 -4.53
C GLY A 949 16.19 18.56 -5.45
N GLY A 950 15.93 18.33 -6.73
CA GLY A 950 16.96 18.02 -7.72
C GLY A 950 18.02 19.11 -7.94
N LYS A 951 17.75 20.37 -7.58
CA LYS A 951 18.73 21.48 -7.71
C LYS A 951 19.94 21.31 -6.78
N ALA A 952 19.76 20.57 -5.68
CA ALA A 952 20.81 20.27 -4.74
C ALA A 952 21.82 19.23 -5.23
N TYR A 953 21.55 18.51 -6.34
CA TYR A 953 22.48 17.52 -6.89
C TYR A 953 23.86 18.13 -7.19
N PRO A 954 24.99 17.50 -6.81
CA PRO A 954 25.17 16.14 -6.27
C PRO A 954 25.10 16.03 -4.73
N PHE A 955 24.38 16.94 -4.07
CA PHE A 955 24.14 16.99 -2.63
C PHE A 955 25.40 17.17 -1.78
N THR A 956 26.38 17.89 -2.31
CA THR A 956 27.63 18.22 -1.60
C THR A 956 27.49 19.48 -0.76
N ALA A 957 28.21 19.59 0.36
CA ALA A 957 28.23 20.81 1.18
C ALA A 957 28.59 22.07 0.37
N SER A 958 29.54 21.98 -0.57
CA SER A 958 29.89 23.10 -1.46
C SER A 958 28.74 23.55 -2.37
N LYS A 959 27.82 22.65 -2.71
CA LYS A 959 26.63 22.97 -3.51
C LYS A 959 25.53 23.58 -2.64
N GLU A 960 25.46 23.15 -1.38
CA GLU A 960 24.60 23.76 -0.38
C GLU A 960 24.97 25.23 -0.15
N ASP A 961 26.27 25.52 0.01
CA ASP A 961 26.78 26.88 0.19
C ASP A 961 26.43 27.77 -1.02
N GLU A 962 26.58 27.25 -2.25
CA GLU A 962 26.19 27.94 -3.49
C GLU A 962 24.68 28.26 -3.51
N LEU A 963 23.84 27.31 -3.11
CA LEU A 963 22.38 27.49 -3.08
C LEU A 963 21.93 28.51 -2.03
N TRP A 964 22.60 28.54 -0.87
CA TRP A 964 22.36 29.57 0.15
C TRP A 964 22.86 30.95 -0.28
N GLU A 965 23.88 31.02 -1.14
CA GLU A 965 24.34 32.27 -1.74
C GLU A 965 23.38 32.80 -2.83
N GLU A 966 22.68 31.90 -3.52
CA GLU A 966 21.68 32.27 -4.54
C GLU A 966 20.31 32.66 -3.97
N ASP A 967 19.88 32.08 -2.83
CA ASP A 967 18.55 32.30 -2.26
C ASP A 967 18.60 32.65 -0.75
N HIS A 968 18.85 33.93 -0.44
CA HIS A 968 19.04 34.42 0.93
C HIS A 968 17.75 34.57 1.76
N THR A 969 16.58 34.20 1.22
CA THR A 969 15.30 34.40 1.91
C THR A 969 14.50 33.11 2.00
N LEU A 970 14.10 32.73 3.22
CA LEU A 970 13.16 31.63 3.44
C LEU A 970 11.80 32.07 2.85
N SER A 971 11.55 31.82 1.57
CA SER A 971 10.32 32.22 0.86
C SER A 971 9.18 31.22 1.12
N LEU A 972 7.93 31.56 0.82
CA LEU A 972 6.81 30.60 0.90
C LEU A 972 6.92 29.54 -0.20
N GLN A 973 7.50 29.94 -1.34
CA GLN A 973 7.83 29.05 -2.45
C GLN A 973 8.81 27.95 -2.01
N LEU A 974 9.86 28.29 -1.27
CA LEU A 974 10.84 27.33 -0.72
C LEU A 974 10.22 26.34 0.30
N MET A 975 9.11 26.72 0.95
CA MET A 975 8.41 25.84 1.92
C MET A 975 7.40 24.89 1.25
N LEU A 976 7.07 25.09 -0.02
CA LEU A 976 5.97 24.40 -0.71
C LEU A 976 6.37 23.78 -2.06
N ASP A 977 7.59 24.06 -2.55
CA ASP A 977 8.17 23.43 -3.74
C ASP A 977 8.24 21.91 -3.53
N GLY A 978 7.60 21.15 -4.42
CA GLY A 978 7.56 19.68 -4.37
C GLY A 978 6.49 19.05 -3.44
N ILE A 979 5.73 19.84 -2.67
CA ILE A 979 4.71 19.32 -1.73
C ILE A 979 3.28 19.39 -2.31
N HIS A 980 2.95 20.37 -3.15
CA HIS A 980 1.60 20.50 -3.72
C HIS A 980 1.59 20.99 -5.19
N PRO A 981 0.93 20.27 -6.13
CA PRO A 981 0.98 20.58 -7.56
C PRO A 981 0.27 21.88 -7.98
N GLU A 982 -0.59 22.45 -7.12
CA GLU A 982 -1.46 23.59 -7.45
C GLU A 982 -1.19 24.88 -6.65
N PHE A 983 0.07 25.16 -6.30
CA PHE A 983 0.41 26.32 -5.47
C PHE A 983 -0.03 27.70 -6.04
N ASN A 984 -0.35 27.79 -7.34
CA ASN A 984 -0.83 29.03 -7.96
C ASN A 984 -2.33 29.32 -7.80
N THR A 985 -3.14 28.41 -7.24
CA THR A 985 -4.63 28.50 -7.31
C THR A 985 -5.37 28.47 -5.98
N TRP A 986 -4.72 28.73 -4.84
CA TRP A 986 -5.38 28.49 -3.56
C TRP A 986 -6.17 29.67 -2.97
N LEU A 987 -7.47 29.43 -2.87
CA LEU A 987 -8.46 30.07 -2.01
C LEU A 987 -9.14 28.91 -1.24
N LEU A 988 -8.94 28.79 0.08
CA LEU A 988 -9.57 27.73 0.88
C LEU A 988 -10.20 28.31 2.15
N GLU A 989 -11.51 28.07 2.29
CA GLU A 989 -12.24 28.19 3.55
C GLU A 989 -11.78 27.08 4.49
N PHE A 990 -11.31 27.45 5.68
CA PHE A 990 -11.01 26.52 6.76
C PHE A 990 -12.10 26.62 7.83
N ASP A 991 -12.90 25.56 7.97
CA ASP A 991 -13.68 25.31 9.19
C ASP A 991 -13.11 24.07 9.88
N TYR A 992 -12.40 24.29 10.99
CA TYR A 992 -12.06 23.24 11.94
C TYR A 992 -12.39 23.75 13.35
N GLY A 993 -13.14 22.93 14.06
CA GLY A 993 -13.60 23.16 15.43
C GLY A 993 -12.48 23.44 16.44
N GLU A 994 -12.93 23.78 17.65
CA GLU A 994 -12.36 24.77 18.58
C GLU A 994 -10.91 24.63 19.12
N HIS A 995 -10.03 23.76 18.61
CA HIS A 995 -8.68 23.58 19.18
C HIS A 995 -7.52 23.70 18.17
N LYS A 996 -7.11 24.97 17.95
CA LYS A 996 -5.74 25.51 17.69
C LYS A 996 -4.92 24.99 16.48
N GLY A 997 -5.24 25.48 15.28
CA GLY A 997 -4.30 25.56 14.14
C GLY A 997 -3.51 26.88 14.09
N TRP A 998 -2.46 26.96 13.27
CA TRP A 998 -1.73 28.18 12.89
C TRP A 998 -1.64 28.28 11.37
N ALA A 999 -1.60 29.50 10.83
CA ALA A 999 -1.46 29.79 9.41
C ALA A 999 -0.27 30.73 9.18
N VAL A 1000 0.42 30.56 8.06
CA VAL A 1000 1.45 31.48 7.57
C VAL A 1000 0.95 32.07 6.27
N ILE A 1001 0.79 33.38 6.22
CA ILE A 1001 0.24 34.11 5.08
C ILE A 1001 1.34 34.98 4.51
N GLY A 1002 1.58 34.90 3.20
CA GLY A 1002 2.55 35.76 2.53
C GLY A 1002 2.34 35.75 1.02
N ASN A 1003 2.98 36.68 0.34
CA ASN A 1003 2.96 36.76 -1.12
C ASN A 1003 4.12 35.91 -1.67
N GLY A 1004 3.87 35.05 -2.66
CA GLY A 1004 4.77 33.98 -3.08
C GLY A 1004 6.21 34.39 -3.43
N SER A 1005 6.46 35.68 -3.69
CA SER A 1005 7.76 36.24 -4.06
C SER A 1005 8.37 37.25 -3.07
N THR A 1006 7.67 37.64 -2.00
CA THR A 1006 8.18 38.68 -1.07
C THR A 1006 8.40 38.13 0.34
N ALA A 1007 9.35 38.73 1.07
CA ALA A 1007 9.67 38.39 2.47
C ALA A 1007 8.55 38.73 3.47
N GLU A 1008 7.38 39.18 3.02
CA GLU A 1008 6.25 39.52 3.87
C GLU A 1008 5.50 38.23 4.27
N LYS A 1009 5.76 37.77 5.49
CA LYS A 1009 5.08 36.61 6.10
C LYS A 1009 4.44 37.01 7.42
N GLU A 1010 3.19 36.62 7.63
CA GLU A 1010 2.48 36.77 8.89
C GLU A 1010 2.07 35.41 9.44
N LYS A 1011 2.56 35.05 10.63
CA LYS A 1011 2.17 33.84 11.36
C LYS A 1011 1.02 34.17 12.31
N ILE A 1012 -0.12 33.53 12.13
CA ILE A 1012 -1.33 33.81 12.90
C ILE A 1012 -2.00 32.53 13.40
N VAL A 1013 -2.54 32.54 14.60
CA VAL A 1013 -3.32 31.42 15.16
C VAL A 1013 -4.69 31.39 14.48
N GLY A 1014 -5.18 30.22 14.08
CA GLY A 1014 -6.40 30.04 13.28
C GLY A 1014 -7.61 30.81 13.81
N LYS A 1015 -7.84 30.81 15.14
CA LYS A 1015 -8.92 31.59 15.77
C LYS A 1015 -8.80 33.10 15.53
N LYS A 1016 -7.57 33.65 15.58
CA LYS A 1016 -7.31 35.06 15.29
C LYS A 1016 -7.46 35.33 13.78
N LEU A 1017 -7.06 34.39 12.93
CA LEU A 1017 -7.22 34.51 11.48
C LEU A 1017 -8.69 34.65 11.09
N THR A 1018 -9.56 33.74 11.55
CA THR A 1018 -10.99 33.80 11.24
C THR A 1018 -11.63 35.10 11.71
N GLU A 1019 -11.20 35.63 12.86
CA GLU A 1019 -11.68 36.91 13.37
C GLU A 1019 -11.20 38.09 12.51
N ARG A 1020 -9.93 38.09 12.11
CA ARG A 1020 -9.37 39.12 11.22
C ARG A 1020 -10.00 39.06 9.82
N MET A 1021 -10.25 37.87 9.27
CA MET A 1021 -10.97 37.69 8.01
C MET A 1021 -12.41 38.22 8.08
N ARG A 1022 -13.15 37.92 9.17
CA ARG A 1022 -14.47 38.51 9.39
C ARG A 1022 -14.45 40.04 9.43
N ARG A 1023 -13.36 40.66 9.93
CA ARG A 1023 -13.18 42.12 9.93
C ARG A 1023 -12.87 42.66 8.53
N ILE A 1024 -12.05 41.96 7.73
CA ILE A 1024 -11.76 42.35 6.33
C ILE A 1024 -13.02 42.28 5.47
N VAL A 1025 -13.86 41.25 5.63
CA VAL A 1025 -15.13 41.13 4.90
C VAL A 1025 -16.04 42.33 5.18
N ARG A 1026 -16.01 42.90 6.40
CA ARG A 1026 -16.74 44.14 6.72
C ARG A 1026 -16.19 45.39 6.02
N TRP A 1027 -14.95 45.37 5.53
CA TRP A 1027 -14.39 46.46 4.73
C TRP A 1027 -14.90 46.45 3.28
N GLY A 1028 -15.46 45.33 2.79
CA GLY A 1028 -16.10 45.24 1.47
C GLY A 1028 -15.20 45.70 0.32
N GLU A 1029 -15.77 46.44 -0.64
CA GLU A 1029 -15.05 47.00 -1.80
C GLU A 1029 -13.88 47.93 -1.40
N HIS A 1030 -13.81 48.40 -0.16
CA HIS A 1030 -12.76 49.30 0.31
C HIS A 1030 -11.42 48.60 0.56
N ALA A 1031 -11.41 47.26 0.65
CA ALA A 1031 -10.19 46.46 0.69
C ALA A 1031 -9.66 46.09 -0.72
N ALA A 1032 -10.39 46.44 -1.78
CA ALA A 1032 -9.99 46.13 -3.15
C ALA A 1032 -8.68 46.85 -3.52
N GLY A 1033 -7.63 46.07 -3.83
CA GLY A 1033 -6.29 46.56 -4.16
C GLY A 1033 -5.25 46.45 -3.02
N MET A 1034 -5.62 45.96 -1.83
CA MET A 1034 -4.66 45.57 -0.79
C MET A 1034 -4.25 44.10 -0.94
N SER A 1035 -3.00 43.76 -0.61
CA SER A 1035 -2.59 42.35 -0.50
C SER A 1035 -3.27 41.69 0.69
N PHE A 1036 -3.53 40.38 0.61
CA PHE A 1036 -4.22 39.66 1.67
C PHE A 1036 -3.42 39.66 2.99
N ALA A 1037 -2.09 39.54 2.92
CA ALA A 1037 -1.21 39.66 4.09
C ALA A 1037 -1.30 41.05 4.74
N GLU A 1038 -1.33 42.12 3.94
CA GLU A 1038 -1.48 43.49 4.45
C GLU A 1038 -2.85 43.70 5.12
N ALA A 1039 -3.92 43.16 4.54
CA ALA A 1039 -5.25 43.24 5.11
C ALA A 1039 -5.36 42.52 6.47
N ILE A 1040 -4.74 41.33 6.60
CA ILE A 1040 -4.72 40.55 7.84
C ILE A 1040 -3.91 41.26 8.92
N ARG A 1041 -2.80 41.90 8.56
CA ARG A 1041 -1.99 42.70 9.51
C ARG A 1041 -2.78 43.88 10.07
N ILE A 1042 -3.50 44.61 9.21
CA ILE A 1042 -4.27 45.81 9.61
C ILE A 1042 -5.52 45.44 10.44
N ALA A 1043 -6.06 44.24 10.27
CA ALA A 1043 -7.28 43.79 10.95
C ALA A 1043 -7.09 43.41 12.44
N GLU A 1044 -5.91 43.61 13.00
CA GLU A 1044 -5.56 43.22 14.38
C GLU A 1044 -6.38 43.93 15.47
N GLU A 1045 -6.74 45.21 15.30
CA GLU A 1045 -7.41 46.02 16.34
C GLU A 1045 -8.90 46.33 16.05
N GLU A 1046 -9.72 46.54 17.10
CA GLU A 1046 -11.14 46.94 17.01
C GLU A 1046 -11.34 48.33 16.36
N PRO A 1047 -12.49 48.64 15.74
CA PRO A 1047 -12.73 49.95 15.10
C PRO A 1047 -12.64 51.13 16.07
N CYS A 1048 -11.92 52.18 15.66
CA CYS A 1048 -12.01 53.49 16.31
C CYS A 1048 -13.46 53.99 16.18
N GLU A 1049 -14.09 54.36 17.29
CA GLU A 1049 -15.47 54.90 17.30
C GLU A 1049 -15.59 56.30 16.66
N GLU A 1050 -14.48 56.95 16.34
CA GLU A 1050 -14.46 58.30 15.77
C GLU A 1050 -14.43 58.27 14.23
N SER A 1051 -15.48 58.79 13.60
CA SER A 1051 -15.54 59.01 12.17
C SER A 1051 -14.56 60.13 11.77
N HIS A 1052 -13.54 59.80 10.99
CA HIS A 1052 -12.58 60.76 10.46
C HIS A 1052 -12.85 61.05 8.97
N THR A 1053 -12.87 62.33 8.60
CA THR A 1053 -13.02 62.77 7.21
C THR A 1053 -11.77 63.55 6.79
N VAL A 1054 -11.12 63.15 5.70
CA VAL A 1054 -9.93 63.83 5.15
C VAL A 1054 -10.21 64.19 3.69
N VAL A 1055 -9.92 65.43 3.30
CA VAL A 1055 -10.04 65.91 1.92
C VAL A 1055 -8.67 65.83 1.26
N VAL A 1056 -8.55 65.08 0.16
CA VAL A 1056 -7.30 64.88 -0.58
C VAL A 1056 -7.52 65.30 -2.05
N PRO A 1057 -6.56 65.97 -2.72
CA PRO A 1057 -6.68 66.31 -4.14
C PRO A 1057 -6.86 65.06 -5.01
N PHE A 1058 -7.71 65.13 -6.03
CA PHE A 1058 -7.98 64.01 -6.92
C PHE A 1058 -6.80 63.80 -7.88
N GLU A 1059 -6.02 62.72 -7.68
CA GLU A 1059 -5.07 62.21 -8.66
C GLU A 1059 -5.56 60.86 -9.22
N GLU A 1060 -5.54 60.74 -10.54
CA GLU A 1060 -6.12 59.65 -11.29
C GLU A 1060 -5.11 58.49 -11.40
N GLY A 1061 -5.36 57.38 -10.68
CA GLY A 1061 -4.53 56.17 -10.75
C GLY A 1061 -4.26 55.52 -9.40
N SER A 1062 -5.25 54.75 -8.91
CA SER A 1062 -5.18 53.76 -7.82
C SER A 1062 -4.36 54.12 -6.56
N ARG A 1063 -5.08 54.41 -5.46
CA ARG A 1063 -4.68 54.04 -4.10
C ARG A 1063 -5.92 54.07 -3.20
N VAL A 1064 -6.14 52.96 -2.49
CA VAL A 1064 -6.98 52.90 -1.29
C VAL A 1064 -6.56 54.06 -0.38
N VAL A 1065 -7.50 54.92 0.02
CA VAL A 1065 -7.18 56.02 0.95
C VAL A 1065 -7.18 55.42 2.34
N THR A 1066 -5.99 55.21 2.90
CA THR A 1066 -5.83 54.74 4.27
C THR A 1066 -5.75 55.94 5.21
N CYS A 1067 -6.42 55.87 6.35
CA CYS A 1067 -6.30 56.88 7.40
C CYS A 1067 -4.83 57.06 7.82
N GLU A 1068 -4.30 58.28 7.85
CA GLU A 1068 -2.93 58.51 8.31
C GLU A 1068 -2.72 58.13 9.79
N LYS A 1069 -3.78 58.17 10.61
CA LYS A 1069 -3.72 57.79 12.04
C LYS A 1069 -3.84 56.29 12.27
N CYS A 1070 -4.83 55.62 11.67
CA CYS A 1070 -5.12 54.21 11.95
C CYS A 1070 -4.77 53.25 10.80
N ARG A 1071 -4.27 53.76 9.67
CA ARG A 1071 -3.87 53.01 8.46
C ARG A 1071 -4.97 52.14 7.83
N ARG A 1072 -6.25 52.35 8.17
CA ARG A 1072 -7.40 51.58 7.63
C ARG A 1072 -8.00 52.22 6.37
N PRO A 1073 -8.53 51.42 5.43
CA PRO A 1073 -9.19 51.92 4.21
C PRO A 1073 -10.43 52.78 4.53
N MET A 1074 -10.55 53.94 3.89
CA MET A 1074 -11.61 54.94 4.09
C MET A 1074 -12.56 55.04 2.89
N LYS A 1075 -13.80 55.45 3.16
CA LYS A 1075 -14.84 55.67 2.13
C LYS A 1075 -14.55 56.97 1.35
N LYS A 1076 -14.33 56.86 0.03
CA LYS A 1076 -14.15 58.01 -0.86
C LYS A 1076 -15.50 58.67 -1.17
N PHE A 1077 -15.59 59.98 -0.95
CA PHE A 1077 -16.66 60.82 -1.50
C PHE A 1077 -16.01 61.87 -2.40
N VAL A 1078 -16.40 61.91 -3.68
CA VAL A 1078 -15.94 62.95 -4.62
C VAL A 1078 -16.97 64.07 -4.57
N ALA A 1079 -16.58 65.22 -4.02
CA ALA A 1079 -17.36 66.45 -4.09
C ALA A 1079 -16.82 67.30 -5.24
N TYR A 1080 -17.63 67.54 -6.27
CA TYR A 1080 -17.32 68.52 -7.32
C TYR A 1080 -17.70 69.91 -6.80
N GLN A 1081 -16.79 70.88 -6.93
CA GLN A 1081 -17.03 72.28 -6.56
C GLN A 1081 -17.51 73.08 -7.76
#